data_AF-A0AA41STE6-F1
#
_entry.id   AF-A0AA41STE6-F1
#
_cell.length_a   1.000
_cell.length_b   1.000
_cell.length_c   1.000
_cell.angle_alpha   90.00
_cell.angle_beta   90.00
_cell.angle_gamma   90.00
#
_symmetry.space_group_name_H-M   'P 1'
#
loop_
_entity.id
_entity.type
_entity.pdbx_description
1 polymer ?
#
loop_
_entity_poly.entity_id
_entity_poly.type
_entity_poly.pdbx_seq_one_letter_code
_entity_poly.pdbx_strand_id
1 'polypeptide(L)'
;MWPFLVRLECILFLASAFSVITQLSHGLSSRINQTHLLPSYLTNRKLGLRVQGSNFTLGGFPFLIIAGTIHYFRVPKEYWRDRLLKMKAGGFNTLITAFITMASQLGLWVILCPGPYIGSDLDLGGLPSWLLRDPNMKLRTTYKGFTKAVNVYFDHLIPRILPLQYNRGGPIIAMQVENEYGSYYLDKKYMPYVKKALEKRKVNVLLMTADNGLTLEKGHIKNVLITVHMKNVKKETYKELSSIQGRSPIMMTVYTVTSFDSWGVAHHSLDGPVAPMPLPLDYIPKNAYMSVTLLYFMTLWSMLPYLDLPTKSVKPLTMEQLSVNEGSGQSYGYILYETFISSDGILTSKGHVQDRGQVFLDDKHMGILDHSQDQLILQKHDHKEYHILRILVENQGRLASGKNMNQERKGLTGDIYLNNSPLRKFTIYSLEMKSIFMTKSNWSHLSPLTLKKRSQGLVGKNEHFTLEGQKFLIFGGSIHYFRVPMEYWRDRLLKLKACGFNTVTTAFVLMAAEVGLWVILRPGPYICAEVDLGGLPSWLLQDPKLKLRTTDKGFVEAVDKYFDHLIPRMIPLQYHHGGPVIAVQVENEYGSFDKDAKYMSYVKEALLKRGIVELLLTSDNEKEIQKGSVKGALTTVNMNSFKESFFIWFRQMQKNKPILIMEYWIGWFDSWGKKHHFKTVNDYDAVLTEAGDYTEKYFKLRKLFASLSAKPLPLLPQHTLKTVYPSVRPSFFLPLWEVLRYLNEPVKSHIPVNMENLPINNGSGQSFGFVLYETSICSGGHLQARVHDFGQVFLNDTVLGVLNENVKELYIPEFTGTLKADSSPRDTFLRLPGWVSGFVFINGRNLGRYWNIGPQETLYLPGVWLHPGNNEIILFEKITSGSHIYSTDFPKL
;
A
#
# COMPACT_ATOMS: atom_id res chain seq x y z
N MET A 1 10.51 19.38 52.49
CA MET A 1 9.12 19.32 52.01
C MET A 1 8.48 20.68 52.28
N TRP A 2 8.50 21.60 51.31
CA TRP A 2 7.99 22.97 51.45
C TRP A 2 6.88 23.20 50.42
N PRO A 3 5.74 23.83 50.78
CA PRO A 3 4.60 24.01 49.90
C PRO A 3 4.90 25.17 48.96
N PHE A 4 5.26 24.86 47.71
CA PHE A 4 5.37 25.87 46.67
C PHE A 4 3.96 26.26 46.20
N LEU A 5 3.57 27.49 46.52
CA LEU A 5 2.46 28.24 45.91
C LEU A 5 2.75 28.50 44.42
N VAL A 6 2.72 27.43 43.61
CA VAL A 6 2.39 27.52 42.18
C VAL A 6 0.89 27.25 42.13
N ARG A 7 0.09 28.15 41.55
CA ARG A 7 -1.31 27.81 41.25
C ARG A 7 -1.29 26.57 40.35
N LEU A 8 -1.72 25.43 40.91
CA LEU A 8 -1.77 24.09 40.33
C LEU A 8 -2.75 23.96 39.13
N GLU A 9 -3.33 25.07 38.67
CA GLU A 9 -4.36 25.11 37.64
C GLU A 9 -3.83 24.76 36.23
N CYS A 10 -2.50 24.72 36.01
CA CYS A 10 -1.93 24.57 34.67
C CYS A 10 -0.57 23.83 34.63
N ILE A 11 -0.53 22.57 35.06
CA ILE A 11 0.61 21.68 34.75
C ILE A 11 0.08 20.54 33.87
N LEU A 12 0.43 20.59 32.58
CA LEU A 12 0.21 19.49 31.65
C LEU A 12 1.33 18.45 31.82
N PHE A 13 0.98 17.17 31.89
CA PHE A 13 1.92 16.05 31.88
C PHE A 13 1.76 15.26 30.57
N LEU A 14 2.84 15.02 29.85
CA LEU A 14 2.88 14.12 28.69
C LEU A 14 3.66 12.85 29.04
N ALA A 15 2.95 11.72 29.02
CA ALA A 15 3.36 10.32 29.06
C ALA A 15 3.89 9.73 30.41
N SER A 16 3.56 8.44 30.59
CA SER A 16 3.93 7.38 31.57
C SER A 16 3.98 7.60 33.09
N ALA A 17 4.08 8.81 33.64
CA ALA A 17 4.25 8.97 35.09
C ALA A 17 2.91 9.21 35.81
N PHE A 18 2.10 8.15 35.96
CA PHE A 18 0.94 8.20 36.87
C PHE A 18 1.37 8.56 38.32
N SER A 19 2.62 8.24 38.69
CA SER A 19 3.27 8.58 39.97
C SER A 19 3.33 10.09 40.26
N VAL A 20 3.56 10.93 39.24
CA VAL A 20 3.62 12.39 39.44
C VAL A 20 2.23 13.00 39.57
N ILE A 21 1.25 12.45 38.83
CA ILE A 21 -0.17 12.85 38.92
C ILE A 21 -0.74 12.51 40.30
N THR A 22 -0.41 11.35 40.88
CA THR A 22 -0.83 10.99 42.23
C THR A 22 -0.18 11.86 43.30
N GLN A 23 1.11 12.21 43.16
CA GLN A 23 1.80 13.12 44.09
C GLN A 23 1.27 14.56 44.06
N LEU A 24 0.68 15.03 42.95
CA LEU A 24 0.13 16.38 42.80
C LEU A 24 -1.40 16.44 42.99
N SER A 25 -2.05 15.31 43.26
CA SER A 25 -3.52 15.19 43.38
C SER A 25 -4.13 15.94 44.57
N HIS A 26 -3.33 16.31 45.58
CA HIS A 26 -3.81 16.96 46.81
C HIS A 26 -4.20 18.46 46.66
N GLY A 27 -4.36 18.98 45.44
CA GLY A 27 -4.72 20.39 45.21
C GLY A 27 -5.47 20.74 43.92
N LEU A 28 -5.96 19.76 43.16
CA LEU A 28 -6.73 20.03 41.93
C LEU A 28 -8.20 20.38 42.25
N SER A 29 -8.61 21.64 42.04
CA SER A 29 -10.00 22.09 42.24
C SER A 29 -10.95 21.57 41.15
N SER A 30 -12.21 21.28 41.55
CA SER A 30 -13.42 20.97 40.77
C SER A 30 -13.24 20.23 39.42
N ARG A 31 -13.74 19.00 39.34
CA ARG A 31 -13.86 18.20 38.10
C ARG A 31 -14.42 19.04 36.94
N ILE A 32 -13.57 19.51 36.02
CA ILE A 32 -14.02 20.20 34.81
C ILE A 32 -14.70 19.15 33.92
N ASN A 33 -16.02 19.22 33.79
CA ASN A 33 -16.78 18.30 32.93
C ASN A 33 -16.60 18.68 31.44
N GLN A 34 -15.75 17.95 30.72
CA GLN A 34 -15.43 18.20 29.30
C GLN A 34 -16.02 17.13 28.36
N THR A 35 -16.96 16.32 28.85
CA THR A 35 -17.61 15.24 28.08
C THR A 35 -18.34 15.73 26.84
N HIS A 36 -18.84 16.97 26.86
CA HIS A 36 -19.50 17.63 25.72
C HIS A 36 -18.53 18.17 24.67
N LEU A 37 -17.22 18.27 24.99
CA LEU A 37 -16.19 18.82 24.11
C LEU A 37 -15.48 17.73 23.29
N LEU A 38 -16.17 16.63 22.97
CA LEU A 38 -15.62 15.57 22.11
C LEU A 38 -15.70 15.98 20.63
N PRO A 39 -14.74 15.54 19.78
CA PRO A 39 -14.79 15.80 18.34
C PRO A 39 -16.14 15.42 17.71
N SER A 40 -16.70 14.26 18.09
CA SER A 40 -17.97 13.78 17.55
C SER A 40 -19.20 14.61 17.95
N TYR A 41 -19.14 15.36 19.05
CA TYR A 41 -20.30 16.09 19.60
C TYR A 41 -20.31 17.58 19.23
N LEU A 42 -19.15 18.16 18.91
CA LEU A 42 -19.06 19.55 18.46
C LEU A 42 -19.32 19.67 16.95
N THR A 43 -20.56 19.99 16.59
CA THR A 43 -21.01 20.23 15.21
C THR A 43 -20.69 21.65 14.72
N ASN A 44 -20.69 22.66 15.61
CA ASN A 44 -20.37 24.05 15.28
C ASN A 44 -18.95 24.43 15.76
N ARG A 45 -17.97 24.40 14.85
CA ARG A 45 -16.54 24.61 15.15
C ARG A 45 -16.01 25.96 14.64
N LYS A 46 -16.51 27.06 15.20
CA LYS A 46 -16.08 28.43 14.83
C LYS A 46 -14.97 28.99 15.72
N LEU A 47 -14.96 28.63 16.99
CA LEU A 47 -13.98 29.10 17.98
C LEU A 47 -13.04 27.95 18.37
N GLY A 48 -11.89 27.86 17.71
CA GLY A 48 -10.84 26.88 18.03
C GLY A 48 -10.18 27.09 19.38
N LEU A 49 -9.12 26.32 19.64
CA LEU A 49 -8.35 26.41 20.89
C LEU A 49 -7.75 27.82 21.04
N ARG A 50 -7.96 28.44 22.20
CA ARG A 50 -7.42 29.76 22.54
C ARG A 50 -6.86 29.77 23.95
N VAL A 51 -5.98 30.74 24.19
CA VAL A 51 -5.47 31.11 25.51
C VAL A 51 -6.30 32.27 26.03
N GLN A 52 -6.89 32.13 27.22
CA GLN A 52 -7.62 33.20 27.90
C GLN A 52 -7.17 33.29 29.36
N GLY A 53 -6.35 34.30 29.67
CA GLY A 53 -5.66 34.39 30.95
C GLY A 53 -4.80 33.14 31.17
N SER A 54 -4.98 32.47 32.31
CA SER A 54 -4.24 31.24 32.61
C SER A 54 -4.87 29.96 32.02
N ASN A 55 -6.02 30.03 31.35
CA ASN A 55 -6.75 28.82 30.93
C ASN A 55 -6.75 28.62 29.40
N PHE A 56 -6.84 27.37 28.96
CA PHE A 56 -7.22 27.04 27.59
C PHE A 56 -8.75 27.04 27.46
N THR A 57 -9.25 27.52 26.32
CA THR A 57 -10.66 27.39 25.94
C THR A 57 -10.80 26.74 24.57
N LEU A 58 -11.80 25.87 24.41
CA LEU A 58 -12.16 25.23 23.14
C LEU A 58 -13.66 25.42 22.91
N GLY A 59 -14.05 25.97 21.76
CA GLY A 59 -15.45 26.33 21.51
C GLY A 59 -15.99 27.44 22.44
N GLY A 60 -15.10 28.18 23.12
CA GLY A 60 -15.47 29.16 24.15
C GLY A 60 -15.60 28.60 25.58
N PHE A 61 -15.47 27.29 25.77
CA PHE A 61 -15.56 26.63 27.08
C PHE A 61 -14.17 26.32 27.66
N PRO A 62 -13.97 26.34 28.99
CA PRO A 62 -12.74 25.90 29.63
C PRO A 62 -12.36 24.47 29.20
N PHE A 63 -11.11 24.28 28.79
CA PHE A 63 -10.62 23.01 28.26
C PHE A 63 -9.30 22.64 28.93
N LEU A 64 -9.21 21.44 29.50
CA LEU A 64 -7.97 20.90 30.06
C LEU A 64 -7.43 19.88 29.07
N ILE A 65 -6.28 20.17 28.50
CA ILE A 65 -5.61 19.24 27.61
C ILE A 65 -4.96 18.14 28.48
N ILE A 66 -5.26 16.88 28.19
CA ILE A 66 -4.55 15.72 28.75
C ILE A 66 -4.01 14.96 27.56
N ALA A 67 -2.75 15.24 27.23
CA ALA A 67 -2.14 14.82 25.97
C ALA A 67 -1.15 13.68 26.17
N GLY A 68 -1.06 12.80 25.18
CA GLY A 68 -0.04 11.75 25.10
C GLY A 68 0.54 11.63 23.70
N THR A 69 1.70 10.99 23.58
CA THR A 69 2.41 10.77 22.31
C THR A 69 2.60 9.28 22.06
N ILE A 70 2.44 8.86 20.80
CA ILE A 70 2.83 7.52 20.34
C ILE A 70 3.89 7.69 19.25
N HIS A 71 5.05 7.03 19.43
CA HIS A 71 6.07 6.85 18.40
C HIS A 71 5.58 5.81 17.39
N TYR A 72 4.75 6.25 16.46
CA TYR A 72 4.04 5.35 15.57
C TYR A 72 4.91 4.48 14.69
N PHE A 73 6.09 4.97 14.31
CA PHE A 73 7.07 4.25 13.51
C PHE A 73 7.70 3.06 14.27
N ARG A 74 7.50 2.98 15.60
CA ARG A 74 7.92 1.84 16.43
C ARG A 74 6.78 0.86 16.72
N VAL A 75 5.55 1.19 16.32
CA VAL A 75 4.37 0.35 16.56
C VAL A 75 3.83 -0.12 15.21
N PRO A 76 3.69 -1.44 14.97
CA PRO A 76 3.03 -1.94 13.77
C PRO A 76 1.65 -1.30 13.58
N LYS A 77 1.29 -1.02 12.33
CA LYS A 77 0.08 -0.27 11.97
C LYS A 77 -1.19 -0.90 12.52
N GLU A 78 -1.22 -2.22 12.55
CA GLU A 78 -2.30 -3.08 13.03
C GLU A 78 -2.59 -2.84 14.53
N TYR A 79 -1.58 -2.41 15.29
CA TYR A 79 -1.70 -2.15 16.72
C TYR A 79 -1.99 -0.68 17.06
N TRP A 80 -2.01 0.24 16.10
CA TRP A 80 -2.26 1.66 16.41
C TRP A 80 -3.61 1.88 17.10
N ARG A 81 -4.68 1.24 16.60
CA ARG A 81 -6.02 1.36 17.19
C ARG A 81 -6.05 0.89 18.65
N ASP A 82 -5.42 -0.26 18.92
CA ASP A 82 -5.30 -0.80 20.28
C ASP A 82 -4.57 0.17 21.22
N ARG A 83 -3.43 0.72 20.79
CA ARG A 83 -2.68 1.69 21.63
C ARG A 83 -3.47 2.95 21.90
N LEU A 84 -4.21 3.47 20.91
CA LEU A 84 -5.06 4.65 21.08
C LEU A 84 -6.25 4.40 22.01
N LEU A 85 -6.87 3.21 21.95
CA LEU A 85 -7.92 2.82 22.89
C LEU A 85 -7.40 2.75 24.32
N LYS A 86 -6.19 2.21 24.52
CA LYS A 86 -5.53 2.17 25.84
C LYS A 86 -5.20 3.56 26.36
N MET A 87 -4.75 4.47 25.50
CA MET A 87 -4.59 5.89 25.89
C MET A 87 -5.93 6.51 26.27
N LYS A 88 -6.98 6.32 25.47
CA LYS A 88 -8.31 6.84 25.84
C LYS A 88 -8.79 6.30 27.19
N ALA A 89 -8.60 5.00 27.44
CA ALA A 89 -8.92 4.38 28.72
C ALA A 89 -8.08 4.94 29.90
N GLY A 90 -6.84 5.36 29.63
CA GLY A 90 -5.97 6.06 30.58
C GLY A 90 -6.36 7.51 30.87
N GLY A 91 -7.46 8.02 30.28
CA GLY A 91 -7.96 9.38 30.51
C GLY A 91 -7.38 10.45 29.58
N PHE A 92 -6.59 10.08 28.58
CA PHE A 92 -6.08 11.02 27.59
C PHE A 92 -7.21 11.50 26.67
N ASN A 93 -7.30 12.81 26.46
CA ASN A 93 -8.29 13.44 25.58
C ASN A 93 -7.68 14.05 24.31
N THR A 94 -6.35 14.18 24.27
CA THR A 94 -5.60 14.80 23.18
C THR A 94 -4.41 13.93 22.80
N LEU A 95 -4.06 13.92 21.52
CA LEU A 95 -2.97 13.12 20.96
C LEU A 95 -1.99 14.04 20.22
N ILE A 96 -0.70 13.86 20.48
CA ILE A 96 0.38 14.54 19.75
C ILE A 96 1.00 13.55 18.77
N THR A 97 0.46 13.45 17.55
CA THR A 97 0.98 12.52 16.51
C THR A 97 0.40 12.79 15.11
N ALA A 98 0.68 11.89 14.16
CA ALA A 98 0.32 11.99 12.74
C ALA A 98 -0.99 11.28 12.31
N PHE A 99 -1.62 10.41 13.12
CA PHE A 99 -2.84 9.64 12.73
C PHE A 99 -4.15 10.35 13.05
N ILE A 100 -4.34 11.48 12.39
CA ILE A 100 -5.40 12.44 12.66
C ILE A 100 -6.80 11.80 12.59
N THR A 101 -7.08 11.02 11.54
CA THR A 101 -8.41 10.42 11.31
C THR A 101 -8.76 9.36 12.36
N MET A 102 -7.82 8.48 12.71
CA MET A 102 -8.05 7.42 13.69
C MET A 102 -8.23 7.98 15.10
N ALA A 103 -7.44 9.00 15.46
CA ALA A 103 -7.61 9.74 16.71
C ALA A 103 -9.01 10.37 16.80
N SER A 104 -9.47 11.01 15.71
CA SER A 104 -10.81 11.60 15.65
C SER A 104 -11.93 10.58 15.83
N GLN A 105 -11.84 9.41 15.18
CA GLN A 105 -12.84 8.34 15.31
C GLN A 105 -12.94 7.81 16.76
N LEU A 106 -11.83 7.86 17.49
CA LEU A 106 -11.78 7.48 18.89
C LEU A 106 -12.14 8.64 19.83
N GLY A 107 -12.49 9.82 19.31
CA GLY A 107 -12.89 10.97 20.11
C GLY A 107 -11.71 11.71 20.77
N LEU A 108 -10.51 11.61 20.21
CA LEU A 108 -9.33 12.34 20.66
C LEU A 108 -9.12 13.60 19.80
N TRP A 109 -8.77 14.72 20.43
CA TRP A 109 -8.27 15.91 19.72
C TRP A 109 -6.81 15.73 19.32
N VAL A 110 -6.32 16.52 18.38
CA VAL A 110 -4.96 16.39 17.84
C VAL A 110 -4.19 17.71 17.95
N ILE A 111 -3.00 17.63 18.54
CA ILE A 111 -1.94 18.64 18.37
C ILE A 111 -0.98 18.08 17.32
N LEU A 112 -0.97 18.69 16.14
CA LEU A 112 -0.18 18.19 15.02
C LEU A 112 1.25 18.75 15.09
N CYS A 113 2.26 17.89 14.99
CA CYS A 113 3.65 18.28 14.74
C CYS A 113 3.99 17.93 13.28
N PRO A 114 3.75 18.85 12.33
CA PRO A 114 3.85 18.57 10.91
C PRO A 114 5.30 18.57 10.39
N GLY A 115 6.33 18.88 11.19
CA GLY A 115 7.70 19.05 10.68
C GLY A 115 7.96 20.46 10.09
N PRO A 116 9.18 20.74 9.60
CA PRO A 116 10.08 19.78 8.94
C PRO A 116 10.95 18.94 9.88
N TYR A 117 11.30 19.44 11.07
CA TYR A 117 11.99 18.65 12.11
C TYR A 117 10.96 18.18 13.13
N ILE A 118 10.92 16.87 13.38
CA ILE A 118 9.90 16.23 14.23
C ILE A 118 10.44 16.04 15.65
N GLY A 119 11.64 15.49 15.82
CA GLY A 119 12.23 15.25 17.13
C GLY A 119 13.47 14.38 17.09
N SER A 120 14.27 14.43 18.15
CA SER A 120 15.56 13.74 18.26
C SER A 120 15.46 12.21 18.30
N ASP A 121 14.25 11.66 18.46
CA ASP A 121 14.00 10.22 18.47
C ASP A 121 14.09 9.56 17.09
N LEU A 122 14.25 10.36 16.04
CA LEU A 122 14.34 9.96 14.64
C LEU A 122 15.71 10.28 14.06
N ASP A 123 16.19 9.46 13.13
CA ASP A 123 17.42 9.72 12.36
C ASP A 123 17.39 11.13 11.76
N LEU A 124 18.46 11.91 11.99
CA LEU A 124 18.57 13.31 11.57
C LEU A 124 17.37 14.20 11.99
N GLY A 125 16.66 13.83 13.07
CA GLY A 125 15.50 14.56 13.57
C GLY A 125 14.21 14.36 12.77
N GLY A 126 14.19 13.36 11.88
CA GLY A 126 13.15 13.14 10.88
C GLY A 126 13.36 13.91 9.57
N LEU A 127 14.46 14.67 9.45
CA LEU A 127 14.84 15.31 8.19
C LEU A 127 15.38 14.26 7.21
N PRO A 128 15.03 14.34 5.93
CA PRO A 128 15.52 13.38 4.96
C PRO A 128 17.02 13.59 4.68
N SER A 129 17.80 12.51 4.72
CA SER A 129 19.26 12.53 4.58
C SER A 129 19.74 13.07 3.22
N TRP A 130 18.94 12.96 2.15
CA TRP A 130 19.29 13.47 0.82
C TRP A 130 19.58 14.98 0.82
N LEU A 131 19.10 15.73 1.82
CA LEU A 131 19.46 17.13 2.01
C LEU A 131 20.97 17.32 2.17
N LEU A 132 21.67 16.36 2.78
CA LEU A 132 23.11 16.41 2.97
C LEU A 132 23.90 16.12 1.68
N ARG A 133 23.24 15.75 0.57
CA ARG A 133 23.89 15.63 -0.74
C ARG A 133 24.49 16.96 -1.19
N ASP A 134 23.86 18.08 -0.84
CA ASP A 134 24.46 19.40 -1.00
C ASP A 134 25.57 19.57 0.06
N PRO A 135 26.85 19.71 -0.34
CA PRO A 135 27.97 19.87 0.59
C PRO A 135 27.82 21.12 1.47
N ASN A 136 27.09 22.13 1.00
CA ASN A 136 26.87 23.40 1.68
C ASN A 136 25.54 23.47 2.44
N MET A 137 24.84 22.33 2.59
CA MET A 137 23.56 22.28 3.28
C MET A 137 23.67 22.85 4.70
N LYS A 138 22.71 23.72 5.06
CA LYS A 138 22.53 24.25 6.41
C LYS A 138 21.11 23.91 6.87
N LEU A 139 20.96 22.72 7.44
CA LEU A 139 19.71 22.23 7.99
C LEU A 139 19.15 23.21 9.03
N ARG A 140 17.82 23.32 9.10
CA ARG A 140 17.12 24.18 10.08
C ARG A 140 17.59 25.65 10.04
N THR A 141 17.85 26.17 8.83
CA THR A 141 18.18 27.58 8.56
C THR A 141 17.40 28.11 7.36
N THR A 142 17.50 29.42 7.08
CA THR A 142 16.95 30.05 5.89
C THR A 142 17.78 29.86 4.62
N TYR A 143 18.75 28.92 4.62
CA TYR A 143 19.48 28.53 3.42
C TYR A 143 18.52 28.15 2.28
N LYS A 144 18.78 28.66 1.07
CA LYS A 144 17.87 28.53 -0.08
C LYS A 144 17.58 27.08 -0.44
N GLY A 145 18.57 26.19 -0.32
CA GLY A 145 18.40 24.76 -0.56
C GLY A 145 17.44 24.11 0.45
N PHE A 146 17.61 24.42 1.74
CA PHE A 146 16.77 23.88 2.81
C PHE A 146 15.35 24.43 2.76
N THR A 147 15.19 25.75 2.65
CA THR A 147 13.87 26.40 2.55
C THR A 147 13.06 25.96 1.32
N LYS A 148 13.72 25.68 0.20
CA LYS A 148 13.10 25.06 -0.98
C LYS A 148 12.52 23.68 -0.62
N ALA A 149 13.29 22.82 0.04
CA ALA A 149 12.82 21.50 0.47
C ALA A 149 11.65 21.59 1.46
N VAL A 150 11.73 22.50 2.44
CA VAL A 150 10.64 22.76 3.40
C VAL A 150 9.36 23.21 2.70
N ASN A 151 9.45 24.08 1.68
CA ASN A 151 8.29 24.48 0.89
C ASN A 151 7.68 23.30 0.15
N VAL A 152 8.49 22.52 -0.58
CA VAL A 152 8.00 21.33 -1.30
C VAL A 152 7.30 20.37 -0.34
N TYR A 153 7.88 20.14 0.84
CA TYR A 153 7.29 19.32 1.88
C TYR A 153 5.91 19.85 2.32
N PHE A 154 5.80 21.14 2.63
CA PHE A 154 4.51 21.76 3.00
C PHE A 154 3.51 21.87 1.85
N ASP A 155 3.95 22.03 0.61
CA ASP A 155 3.07 22.06 -0.57
C ASP A 155 2.38 20.71 -0.78
N HIS A 156 3.02 19.61 -0.39
CA HIS A 156 2.41 18.27 -0.40
C HIS A 156 1.59 17.97 0.86
N LEU A 157 2.09 18.34 2.04
CA LEU A 157 1.46 18.01 3.32
C LEU A 157 0.22 18.86 3.60
N ILE A 158 0.33 20.19 3.45
CA ILE A 158 -0.69 21.11 3.96
C ILE A 158 -2.07 20.90 3.32
N PRO A 159 -2.19 20.70 1.99
CA PRO A 159 -3.50 20.40 1.37
C PRO A 159 -4.24 19.21 2.00
N ARG A 160 -3.52 18.19 2.49
CA ARG A 160 -4.10 17.00 3.13
C ARG A 160 -4.58 17.24 4.56
N ILE A 161 -3.95 18.18 5.27
CA ILE A 161 -4.31 18.51 6.66
C ILE A 161 -5.28 19.69 6.76
N LEU A 162 -5.39 20.51 5.71
CA LEU A 162 -6.32 21.65 5.65
C LEU A 162 -7.75 21.29 6.07
N PRO A 163 -8.40 20.24 5.52
CA PRO A 163 -9.77 19.87 5.91
C PRO A 163 -9.85 19.31 7.34
N LEU A 164 -8.71 18.90 7.91
CA LEU A 164 -8.63 18.30 9.24
C LEU A 164 -8.45 19.32 10.38
N GLN A 165 -8.39 20.62 10.05
CA GLN A 165 -8.35 21.69 11.04
C GLN A 165 -9.68 21.84 11.77
N TYR A 166 -9.63 22.24 13.05
CA TYR A 166 -10.81 22.47 13.89
C TYR A 166 -11.87 23.33 13.20
N ASN A 167 -11.45 24.49 12.68
CA ASN A 167 -12.33 25.45 12.02
C ASN A 167 -12.93 24.96 10.69
N ARG A 168 -12.53 23.76 10.23
CA ARG A 168 -13.05 23.09 9.03
C ARG A 168 -13.74 21.76 9.36
N GLY A 169 -14.06 21.50 10.62
CA GLY A 169 -14.75 20.27 11.04
C GLY A 169 -13.80 19.11 11.38
N GLY A 170 -12.49 19.32 11.41
CA GLY A 170 -11.51 18.28 11.76
C GLY A 170 -10.96 18.35 13.20
N PRO A 171 -10.20 17.35 13.64
CA PRO A 171 -9.77 17.20 15.04
C PRO A 171 -8.51 17.99 15.42
N ILE A 172 -7.85 18.69 14.48
CA ILE A 172 -6.61 19.41 14.77
C ILE A 172 -6.95 20.73 15.47
N ILE A 173 -6.63 20.83 16.76
CA ILE A 173 -6.91 22.01 17.60
C ILE A 173 -5.71 22.95 17.73
N ALA A 174 -4.51 22.42 17.54
CA ALA A 174 -3.28 23.19 17.60
C ALA A 174 -2.18 22.56 16.73
N MET A 175 -1.15 23.33 16.41
CA MET A 175 -0.03 22.89 15.59
C MET A 175 1.30 23.38 16.16
N GLN A 176 2.23 22.46 16.36
CA GLN A 176 3.59 22.79 16.76
C GLN A 176 4.40 23.21 15.53
N VAL A 177 5.01 24.40 15.56
CA VAL A 177 5.76 24.97 14.43
C VAL A 177 7.00 24.12 14.14
N GLU A 178 7.77 23.79 15.18
CA GLU A 178 8.89 22.86 15.13
C GLU A 178 9.24 22.41 16.55
N ASN A 179 10.03 21.34 16.67
CA ASN A 179 10.50 20.81 17.94
C ASN A 179 11.95 21.24 18.26
N GLU A 180 12.20 21.69 19.49
CA GLU A 180 13.52 21.91 20.10
C GLU A 180 14.50 22.77 19.27
N TYR A 181 14.02 23.89 18.69
CA TYR A 181 14.90 24.75 17.88
C TYR A 181 15.89 25.58 18.72
N GLY A 182 15.57 25.97 19.96
CA GLY A 182 16.44 26.80 20.78
C GLY A 182 17.79 26.15 21.08
N SER A 183 17.84 24.83 21.18
CA SER A 183 19.09 24.06 21.34
C SER A 183 19.98 24.06 20.08
N TYR A 184 19.39 24.28 18.90
CA TYR A 184 20.09 24.39 17.62
C TYR A 184 20.52 25.83 17.34
N TYR A 185 19.54 26.75 17.29
CA TYR A 185 19.64 28.21 17.13
C TYR A 185 20.84 28.71 16.32
N LEU A 186 20.97 28.24 15.07
CA LEU A 186 21.97 28.75 14.12
C LEU A 186 21.46 29.89 13.25
N ASP A 187 20.14 30.02 13.09
CA ASP A 187 19.52 31.07 12.28
C ASP A 187 18.20 31.58 12.91
N LYS A 188 18.27 32.75 13.53
CA LYS A 188 17.10 33.41 14.15
C LYS A 188 15.94 33.70 13.18
N LYS A 189 16.17 33.70 11.86
CA LYS A 189 15.12 33.96 10.86
C LYS A 189 14.31 32.72 10.50
N TYR A 190 14.79 31.54 10.87
CA TYR A 190 14.24 30.27 10.41
C TYR A 190 12.86 29.94 11.03
N MET A 191 12.72 30.01 12.35
CA MET A 191 11.42 29.77 13.01
C MET A 191 10.32 30.75 12.52
N PRO A 192 10.57 32.07 12.40
CA PRO A 192 9.65 32.99 11.74
C PRO A 192 9.29 32.61 10.29
N TYR A 193 10.26 32.10 9.53
CA TYR A 193 10.03 31.62 8.16
C TYR A 193 9.05 30.43 8.13
N VAL A 194 9.24 29.42 8.99
CA VAL A 194 8.35 28.24 9.07
C VAL A 194 6.93 28.67 9.43
N LYS A 195 6.76 29.54 10.44
CA LYS A 195 5.45 30.12 10.79
C LYS A 195 4.78 30.79 9.59
N LYS A 196 5.50 31.67 8.88
CA LYS A 196 4.97 32.37 7.70
C LYS A 196 4.60 31.38 6.57
N ALA A 197 5.36 30.30 6.42
CA ALA A 197 5.09 29.25 5.44
C ALA A 197 3.80 28.47 5.74
N LEU A 198 3.50 28.22 7.02
CA LEU A 198 2.23 27.61 7.48
C LEU A 198 1.05 28.57 7.27
N GLU A 199 1.19 29.83 7.71
CA GLU A 199 0.14 30.86 7.60
C GLU A 199 -0.24 31.15 6.14
N LYS A 200 0.76 31.28 5.25
CA LYS A 200 0.54 31.49 3.81
C LYS A 200 -0.29 30.37 3.18
N ARG A 201 -0.22 29.16 3.74
CA ARG A 201 -0.94 27.97 3.29
C ARG A 201 -2.24 27.71 4.06
N LYS A 202 -2.80 28.75 4.70
CA LYS A 202 -4.11 28.74 5.36
C LYS A 202 -4.20 27.78 6.56
N VAL A 203 -3.09 27.56 7.26
CA VAL A 203 -3.11 26.98 8.61
C VAL A 203 -3.63 28.05 9.58
N ASN A 204 -4.77 27.78 10.20
CA ASN A 204 -5.50 28.68 11.10
C ASN A 204 -5.98 27.93 12.34
N VAL A 205 -5.03 27.49 13.16
CA VAL A 205 -5.18 26.88 14.49
C VAL A 205 -4.16 27.51 15.44
N LEU A 206 -4.26 27.25 16.75
CA LEU A 206 -3.27 27.75 17.71
C LEU A 206 -1.87 27.20 17.35
N LEU A 207 -0.90 28.08 17.14
CA LEU A 207 0.49 27.70 16.91
C LEU A 207 1.24 27.62 18.24
N MET A 208 2.16 26.67 18.33
CA MET A 208 3.05 26.52 19.49
C MET A 208 4.50 26.21 19.09
N THR A 209 5.46 26.57 19.95
CA THR A 209 6.88 26.19 19.86
C THR A 209 7.23 25.32 21.05
N ALA A 210 7.99 24.24 20.84
CA ALA A 210 8.47 23.38 21.92
C ALA A 210 9.98 23.49 22.11
N ASP A 211 10.45 23.63 23.35
CA ASP A 211 11.88 23.70 23.68
C ASP A 211 12.22 22.87 24.93
N ASN A 212 13.48 22.47 25.11
CA ASN A 212 13.89 21.59 26.22
C ASN A 212 14.18 22.34 27.54
N GLY A 213 13.91 23.63 27.59
CA GLY A 213 14.05 24.46 28.79
C GLY A 213 15.47 24.93 29.09
N LEU A 214 16.46 24.66 28.23
CA LEU A 214 17.82 25.19 28.37
C LEU A 214 17.99 26.60 27.80
N THR A 215 17.21 26.98 26.78
CA THR A 215 17.27 28.31 26.13
C THR A 215 15.93 28.69 25.50
N LEU A 216 14.95 29.14 26.30
CA LEU A 216 13.57 29.35 25.82
C LEU A 216 13.44 30.53 24.86
N GLU A 217 14.23 31.59 25.05
CA GLU A 217 14.17 32.80 24.21
C GLU A 217 14.60 32.55 22.75
N LYS A 218 15.48 31.56 22.52
CA LYS A 218 16.11 31.32 21.22
C LYS A 218 15.17 30.65 20.22
N GLY A 219 14.33 29.71 20.68
CA GLY A 219 13.39 28.96 19.84
C GLY A 219 12.03 29.66 19.64
N HIS A 220 11.73 30.66 20.46
CA HIS A 220 10.41 31.27 20.54
C HIS A 220 10.11 32.23 19.37
N ILE A 221 8.84 32.28 18.98
CA ILE A 221 8.31 33.25 18.01
C ILE A 221 7.26 34.11 18.71
N LYS A 222 7.37 35.44 18.58
CA LYS A 222 6.39 36.37 19.14
C LYS A 222 4.94 35.99 18.74
N ASN A 223 4.03 36.03 19.70
CA ASN A 223 2.61 35.68 19.57
C ASN A 223 2.34 34.20 19.22
N VAL A 224 3.24 33.28 19.59
CA VAL A 224 3.06 31.82 19.47
C VAL A 224 3.21 31.21 20.87
N LEU A 225 2.41 30.21 21.23
CA LEU A 225 2.47 29.62 22.58
C LEU A 225 3.80 28.86 22.77
N ILE A 226 4.54 29.16 23.84
CA ILE A 226 5.71 28.40 24.28
C ILE A 226 5.27 27.19 25.10
N THR A 227 5.78 26.03 24.71
CA THR A 227 5.68 24.78 25.44
C THR A 227 7.08 24.28 25.79
N VAL A 228 7.19 23.50 26.87
CA VAL A 228 8.48 23.08 27.44
C VAL A 228 8.55 21.57 27.57
N HIS A 229 9.63 20.97 27.08
CA HIS A 229 9.95 19.55 27.20
C HIS A 229 11.00 19.37 28.29
N MET A 230 10.61 18.87 29.45
CA MET A 230 11.51 18.82 30.61
C MET A 230 11.58 17.41 31.20
N LYS A 231 12.77 17.00 31.63
CA LYS A 231 12.94 15.80 32.45
C LYS A 231 12.55 16.05 33.91
N ASN A 232 12.85 17.25 34.42
CA ASN A 232 12.55 17.70 35.79
C ASN A 232 12.04 19.15 35.75
N VAL A 233 11.00 19.46 36.52
CA VAL A 233 10.46 20.83 36.62
C VAL A 233 11.43 21.71 37.42
N LYS A 234 12.01 22.74 36.79
CA LYS A 234 12.90 23.72 37.44
C LYS A 234 12.17 25.06 37.62
N LYS A 235 12.36 25.72 38.77
CA LYS A 235 11.71 26.99 39.11
C LYS A 235 12.16 28.13 38.20
N GLU A 236 13.42 28.09 37.80
CA GLU A 236 14.06 29.08 36.92
C GLU A 236 13.41 29.07 35.54
N THR A 237 13.17 27.88 34.98
CA THR A 237 12.49 27.69 33.69
C THR A 237 11.05 28.22 33.71
N TYR A 238 10.33 28.04 34.82
CA TYR A 238 8.99 28.62 34.99
C TYR A 238 9.02 30.16 35.03
N LYS A 239 9.99 30.74 35.74
CA LYS A 239 10.15 32.21 35.80
C LYS A 239 10.48 32.78 34.42
N GLU A 240 11.38 32.14 33.68
CA GLU A 240 11.75 32.52 32.31
C GLU A 240 10.54 32.40 31.34
N LEU A 241 9.78 31.30 31.43
CA LEU A 241 8.56 31.13 30.64
C LEU A 241 7.53 32.24 30.93
N SER A 242 7.35 32.58 32.21
CA SER A 242 6.45 33.64 32.65
C SER A 242 6.91 35.03 32.21
N SER A 243 8.22 35.31 32.18
CA SER A 243 8.74 36.59 31.68
C SER A 243 8.56 36.75 30.16
N ILE A 244 8.59 35.65 29.40
CA ILE A 244 8.43 35.71 27.93
C ILE A 244 6.96 35.73 27.52
N GLN A 245 6.13 34.87 28.14
CA GLN A 245 4.74 34.65 27.72
C GLN A 245 3.70 35.43 28.55
N GLY A 246 4.08 36.00 29.69
CA GLY A 246 3.17 36.64 30.63
C GLY A 246 2.21 35.64 31.30
N ARG A 247 1.06 36.11 31.78
CA ARG A 247 0.01 35.25 32.35
C ARG A 247 -0.66 34.43 31.23
N SER A 248 -0.23 33.18 31.08
CA SER A 248 -0.69 32.22 30.07
C SER A 248 -0.68 30.80 30.66
N PRO A 249 -1.51 29.85 30.18
CA PRO A 249 -1.40 28.44 30.54
C PRO A 249 -0.01 27.90 30.20
N ILE A 250 0.47 27.00 31.05
CA ILE A 250 1.75 26.34 30.87
C ILE A 250 1.49 24.91 30.42
N MET A 251 2.03 24.60 29.23
CA MET A 251 2.00 23.27 28.67
C MET A 251 3.42 22.70 28.75
N MET A 252 3.56 21.61 29.53
CA MET A 252 4.82 20.90 29.69
C MET A 252 4.71 19.46 29.17
N THR A 253 5.79 18.99 28.59
CA THR A 253 6.02 17.58 28.23
C THR A 253 7.03 17.01 29.22
N VAL A 254 6.72 15.91 29.90
CA VAL A 254 7.60 15.34 30.94
C VAL A 254 8.10 13.97 30.52
N TYR A 255 9.41 13.82 30.28
CA TYR A 255 9.96 12.51 29.97
C TYR A 255 9.96 11.60 31.20
N THR A 256 9.52 10.35 31.03
CA THR A 256 9.43 9.38 32.13
C THR A 256 10.66 8.50 32.28
N VAL A 257 11.69 8.77 31.49
CA VAL A 257 12.97 8.05 31.51
C VAL A 257 14.08 9.07 31.79
N THR A 258 15.05 8.69 32.63
CA THR A 258 16.16 9.56 33.01
C THR A 258 17.14 9.77 31.86
N SER A 259 17.28 8.80 30.95
CA SER A 259 18.08 8.87 29.73
C SER A 259 17.49 7.98 28.63
N PHE A 260 17.99 8.16 27.40
CA PHE A 260 17.77 7.19 26.32
C PHE A 260 18.64 5.96 26.57
N ASP A 261 18.11 4.77 26.30
CA ASP A 261 18.94 3.57 26.26
C ASP A 261 19.94 3.70 25.10
N SER A 262 21.23 3.74 25.42
CA SER A 262 22.31 3.64 24.45
C SER A 262 22.83 2.21 24.41
N TRP A 263 23.32 1.79 23.24
CA TRP A 263 23.93 0.48 23.06
C TRP A 263 25.01 0.22 24.13
N GLY A 264 24.87 -0.89 24.88
CA GLY A 264 25.84 -1.31 25.90
C GLY A 264 25.69 -0.70 27.29
N VAL A 265 24.67 0.13 27.54
CA VAL A 265 24.41 0.73 28.87
C VAL A 265 23.18 0.09 29.51
N ALA A 266 23.21 -0.12 30.83
CA ALA A 266 22.11 -0.70 31.58
C ALA A 266 20.85 0.18 31.50
N HIS A 267 19.67 -0.46 31.39
CA HIS A 267 18.39 0.22 31.24
C HIS A 267 18.11 1.16 32.41
N HIS A 268 17.84 2.43 32.12
CA HIS A 268 17.59 3.46 33.13
C HIS A 268 16.08 3.69 33.33
N SER A 269 15.44 2.84 34.16
CA SER A 269 14.03 3.04 34.59
C SER A 269 13.96 3.82 35.90
N LEU A 270 13.01 4.75 36.02
CA LEU A 270 12.62 5.39 37.29
C LEU A 270 11.67 4.50 38.11
N ASP A 271 10.98 3.57 37.46
CA ASP A 271 10.02 2.67 38.08
C ASP A 271 10.72 1.36 38.47
N GLY A 272 10.57 0.95 39.74
CA GLY A 272 10.96 -0.38 40.21
C GLY A 272 10.10 -1.49 39.56
N PRO A 273 10.49 -2.77 39.67
CA PRO A 273 9.70 -3.86 39.11
C PRO A 273 8.29 -3.86 39.71
N VAL A 274 7.29 -3.55 38.87
CA VAL A 274 5.89 -3.53 39.27
C VAL A 274 5.36 -4.96 39.28
N ALA A 275 4.69 -5.36 40.36
CA ALA A 275 3.99 -6.64 40.46
C ALA A 275 2.96 -6.78 39.33
N PRO A 276 2.75 -8.00 38.77
CA PRO A 276 1.79 -8.19 37.68
C PRO A 276 0.38 -7.83 38.15
N MET A 277 -0.15 -6.72 37.64
CA MET A 277 -1.56 -6.36 37.81
C MET A 277 -2.45 -7.37 37.07
N PRO A 278 -3.70 -7.61 37.54
CA PRO A 278 -4.65 -8.47 36.85
C PRO A 278 -4.84 -7.99 35.41
N LEU A 279 -4.65 -8.91 34.47
CA LEU A 279 -4.72 -8.63 33.04
C LEU A 279 -6.19 -8.32 32.65
N PRO A 280 -6.46 -7.24 31.89
CA PRO A 280 -7.81 -6.96 31.39
C PRO A 280 -8.27 -8.07 30.43
N LEU A 281 -9.60 -8.25 30.28
CA LEU A 281 -10.22 -9.29 29.45
C LEU A 281 -9.72 -9.33 27.99
N ASP A 282 -9.23 -8.21 27.46
CA ASP A 282 -8.74 -8.06 26.08
C ASP A 282 -7.21 -8.15 25.94
N TYR A 283 -6.52 -8.79 26.88
CA TYR A 283 -5.08 -8.96 26.82
C TYR A 283 -4.66 -9.87 25.64
N ILE A 284 -3.82 -9.36 24.75
CA ILE A 284 -3.18 -10.17 23.70
C ILE A 284 -2.08 -11.01 24.36
N PRO A 285 -2.20 -12.34 24.44
CA PRO A 285 -1.20 -13.19 25.07
C PRO A 285 0.14 -13.09 24.32
N LYS A 286 1.22 -13.00 25.08
CA LYS A 286 2.59 -13.09 24.56
C LYS A 286 3.09 -14.50 24.81
N ASN A 287 3.57 -15.18 23.77
CA ASN A 287 4.20 -16.49 23.90
C ASN A 287 5.70 -16.37 23.70
N ALA A 288 6.47 -17.01 24.58
CA ALA A 288 7.86 -17.31 24.31
C ALA A 288 7.91 -18.50 23.35
N TYR A 289 8.43 -18.28 22.15
CA TYR A 289 8.67 -19.36 21.20
C TYR A 289 9.92 -20.14 21.60
N MET A 290 9.99 -21.42 21.20
CA MET A 290 11.20 -22.23 21.41
C MET A 290 12.40 -21.59 20.69
N SER A 291 13.61 -21.85 21.21
CA SER A 291 14.84 -21.42 20.55
C SER A 291 14.89 -21.95 19.13
N VAL A 292 15.15 -21.06 18.17
CA VAL A 292 15.30 -21.42 16.77
C VAL A 292 16.74 -21.85 16.55
N THR A 293 16.95 -23.08 16.10
CA THR A 293 18.27 -23.49 15.58
C THR A 293 18.48 -22.82 14.23
N LEU A 294 19.50 -21.95 14.14
CA LEU A 294 19.93 -21.37 12.87
C LEU A 294 20.51 -22.48 12.00
N LEU A 295 19.71 -22.98 11.06
CA LEU A 295 20.15 -24.02 10.13
C LEU A 295 21.05 -23.47 9.02
N TYR A 296 20.94 -22.18 8.69
CA TYR A 296 21.60 -21.55 7.55
C TYR A 296 21.97 -20.08 7.82
N PHE A 297 23.12 -19.65 7.31
CA PHE A 297 23.54 -18.24 7.26
C PHE A 297 24.20 -17.94 5.91
N MET A 298 24.14 -16.67 5.47
CA MET A 298 24.74 -16.21 4.21
C MET A 298 25.77 -15.12 4.51
N THR A 299 26.89 -15.14 3.78
CA THR A 299 27.90 -14.08 3.89
C THR A 299 27.57 -12.94 2.94
N LEU A 300 27.94 -11.72 3.31
CA LEU A 300 27.78 -10.53 2.46
C LEU A 300 28.34 -10.72 1.04
N TRP A 301 29.47 -11.42 0.91
CA TRP A 301 30.19 -11.65 -0.35
C TRP A 301 29.37 -12.40 -1.38
N SER A 302 28.63 -13.41 -0.92
CA SER A 302 27.75 -14.21 -1.79
C SER A 302 26.54 -13.42 -2.32
N MET A 303 26.20 -12.29 -1.69
CA MET A 303 25.06 -11.45 -2.09
C MET A 303 25.40 -10.38 -3.12
N LEU A 304 26.67 -9.98 -3.25
CA LEU A 304 27.07 -8.85 -4.10
C LEU A 304 26.56 -8.91 -5.55
N PRO A 305 26.55 -10.07 -6.25
CA PRO A 305 26.06 -10.15 -7.64
C PRO A 305 24.56 -9.85 -7.81
N TYR A 306 23.77 -9.91 -6.74
CA TYR A 306 22.31 -9.76 -6.77
C TYR A 306 21.83 -8.37 -6.37
N LEU A 307 22.76 -7.50 -5.98
CA LEU A 307 22.46 -6.13 -5.60
C LEU A 307 22.17 -5.26 -6.82
N ASP A 308 21.63 -4.07 -6.56
CA ASP A 308 21.50 -3.06 -7.60
C ASP A 308 22.90 -2.71 -8.16
N LEU A 309 22.94 -2.27 -9.42
CA LEU A 309 24.19 -2.00 -10.11
C LEU A 309 25.10 -1.07 -9.28
N PRO A 310 26.36 -1.46 -9.03
CA PRO A 310 27.25 -0.66 -8.21
C PRO A 310 27.61 0.66 -8.89
N THR A 311 27.84 1.70 -8.09
CA THR A 311 28.31 2.98 -8.58
C THR A 311 29.82 2.94 -8.75
N LYS A 312 30.32 3.16 -9.97
CA LYS A 312 31.75 3.33 -10.23
C LYS A 312 32.14 4.79 -10.06
N SER A 313 33.22 5.04 -9.33
CA SER A 313 33.72 6.40 -9.07
C SER A 313 35.23 6.42 -8.96
N VAL A 314 35.85 7.53 -9.37
CA VAL A 314 37.31 7.73 -9.22
C VAL A 314 37.69 7.91 -7.74
N LYS A 315 36.82 8.53 -6.94
CA LYS A 315 36.98 8.78 -5.50
C LYS A 315 35.84 8.14 -4.69
N PRO A 316 36.01 7.92 -3.38
CA PRO A 316 34.88 7.52 -2.53
C PRO A 316 33.73 8.52 -2.62
N LEU A 317 32.50 8.04 -2.52
CA LEU A 317 31.27 8.84 -2.46
C LEU A 317 30.54 8.52 -1.17
N THR A 318 29.96 9.51 -0.51
CA THR A 318 29.12 9.27 0.68
C THR A 318 27.80 8.60 0.28
N MET A 319 27.11 8.01 1.27
CA MET A 319 25.80 7.37 1.06
C MET A 319 24.80 8.31 0.35
N GLU A 320 24.79 9.60 0.70
CA GLU A 320 23.86 10.60 0.14
C GLU A 320 24.21 11.04 -1.29
N GLN A 321 25.44 10.78 -1.74
CA GLN A 321 25.91 11.12 -3.09
C GLN A 321 25.67 10.02 -4.12
N LEU A 322 25.31 8.81 -3.68
CA LEU A 322 25.03 7.69 -4.57
C LEU A 322 23.83 8.00 -5.49
N SER A 323 23.91 7.51 -6.73
CA SER A 323 22.82 7.64 -7.70
C SER A 323 21.77 6.54 -7.55
N VAL A 324 21.42 6.19 -6.30
CA VAL A 324 20.37 5.24 -5.96
C VAL A 324 19.10 5.98 -5.55
N ASN A 325 17.96 5.28 -5.47
CA ASN A 325 16.69 5.82 -4.99
C ASN A 325 16.23 7.06 -5.77
N GLU A 326 16.21 6.94 -7.10
CA GLU A 326 15.86 8.05 -8.01
C GLU A 326 16.75 9.29 -7.79
N GLY A 327 17.99 9.08 -7.35
CA GLY A 327 18.96 10.14 -7.08
C GLY A 327 18.84 10.77 -5.69
N SER A 328 18.02 10.24 -4.79
CA SER A 328 18.00 10.70 -3.39
C SER A 328 19.15 10.13 -2.54
N GLY A 329 19.92 9.17 -3.07
CA GLY A 329 21.02 8.54 -2.35
C GLY A 329 20.53 7.51 -1.33
N GLN A 330 21.48 6.89 -0.63
CA GLN A 330 21.22 5.88 0.39
C GLN A 330 21.00 6.53 1.76
N SER A 331 19.95 6.13 2.48
CA SER A 331 19.59 6.75 3.75
C SER A 331 20.04 5.94 4.98
N TYR A 332 19.99 4.61 4.93
CA TYR A 332 20.28 3.71 6.06
C TYR A 332 20.97 2.42 5.59
N GLY A 333 21.30 1.51 6.50
CA GLY A 333 21.95 0.23 6.19
C GLY A 333 23.49 0.33 6.11
N TYR A 334 24.12 -0.46 5.25
CA TYR A 334 25.58 -0.52 5.10
C TYR A 334 26.02 -0.02 3.71
N ILE A 335 27.29 0.28 3.52
CA ILE A 335 27.83 0.61 2.19
C ILE A 335 29.18 -0.09 2.02
N LEU A 336 29.40 -0.71 0.87
CA LEU A 336 30.64 -1.43 0.59
C LEU A 336 31.42 -0.69 -0.49
N TYR A 337 32.67 -0.37 -0.19
CA TYR A 337 33.63 0.19 -1.14
C TYR A 337 34.60 -0.89 -1.55
N GLU A 338 34.82 -1.05 -2.85
CA GLU A 338 35.74 -2.03 -3.42
C GLU A 338 36.74 -1.32 -4.35
N THR A 339 38.03 -1.66 -4.21
CA THR A 339 39.09 -1.21 -5.11
C THR A 339 40.20 -2.27 -5.21
N PHE A 340 41.19 -2.05 -6.06
CA PHE A 340 42.32 -2.95 -6.27
C PHE A 340 43.60 -2.34 -5.72
N ILE A 341 44.41 -3.15 -5.04
CA ILE A 341 45.74 -2.78 -4.55
C ILE A 341 46.78 -3.77 -5.04
N SER A 342 48.01 -3.29 -5.26
CA SER A 342 49.14 -4.10 -5.73
C SER A 342 50.31 -4.17 -4.74
N SER A 343 50.27 -3.41 -3.64
CA SER A 343 51.32 -3.37 -2.62
C SER A 343 50.75 -3.57 -1.22
N ASP A 344 51.59 -4.08 -0.33
CA ASP A 344 51.35 -4.11 1.11
C ASP A 344 51.57 -2.73 1.75
N GLY A 345 51.10 -2.55 2.97
CA GLY A 345 51.49 -1.41 3.79
C GLY A 345 50.38 -0.86 4.67
N ILE A 346 50.49 0.42 5.03
CA ILE A 346 49.60 1.06 6.00
C ILE A 346 48.42 1.69 5.25
N LEU A 347 47.23 1.16 5.51
CA LEU A 347 45.95 1.76 5.13
C LEU A 347 45.58 2.82 6.18
N THR A 348 45.29 4.05 5.76
CA THR A 348 44.94 5.17 6.65
C THR A 348 43.68 5.85 6.17
N SER A 349 42.74 6.08 7.09
CA SER A 349 41.46 6.73 6.78
C SER A 349 41.49 8.25 6.94
N LYS A 350 42.44 8.80 7.72
CA LYS A 350 42.53 10.23 8.07
C LYS A 350 41.23 10.78 8.67
N GLY A 351 40.51 9.93 9.42
CA GLY A 351 39.20 10.24 9.99
C GLY A 351 38.06 10.31 8.99
N HIS A 352 38.23 9.79 7.76
CA HIS A 352 37.19 9.84 6.73
C HIS A 352 36.18 8.69 6.81
N VAL A 353 36.41 7.71 7.67
CA VAL A 353 35.40 6.69 8.05
C VAL A 353 34.54 7.27 9.16
N GLN A 354 33.25 7.47 8.89
CA GLN A 354 32.36 8.23 9.78
C GLN A 354 31.81 7.47 10.98
N ASP A 355 31.64 6.16 10.85
CA ASP A 355 31.13 5.33 11.94
C ASP A 355 32.13 4.19 12.16
N ARG A 356 31.88 3.04 11.52
CA ARG A 356 32.74 1.87 11.63
C ARG A 356 32.94 1.23 10.26
N GLY A 357 34.20 1.10 9.85
CA GLY A 357 34.61 0.50 8.58
C GLY A 357 35.33 -0.83 8.80
N GLN A 358 34.69 -1.95 8.50
CA GLN A 358 35.36 -3.25 8.49
C GLN A 358 36.15 -3.41 7.18
N VAL A 359 37.44 -3.74 7.30
CA VAL A 359 38.37 -3.84 6.16
C VAL A 359 38.63 -5.30 5.84
N PHE A 360 38.53 -5.65 4.55
CA PHE A 360 38.76 -6.99 4.03
C PHE A 360 39.73 -6.97 2.86
N LEU A 361 40.62 -7.95 2.81
CA LEU A 361 41.50 -8.21 1.67
C LEU A 361 41.17 -9.60 1.13
N ASP A 362 40.71 -9.68 -0.13
CA ASP A 362 40.24 -10.92 -0.76
C ASP A 362 39.29 -11.74 0.13
N ASP A 363 38.24 -11.08 0.64
CA ASP A 363 37.21 -11.64 1.54
C ASP A 363 37.66 -12.00 2.97
N LYS A 364 38.95 -11.84 3.29
CA LYS A 364 39.46 -12.06 4.65
C LYS A 364 39.46 -10.77 5.46
N HIS A 365 38.89 -10.82 6.66
CA HIS A 365 38.82 -9.67 7.57
C HIS A 365 40.21 -9.31 8.09
N MET A 366 40.60 -8.04 7.91
CA MET A 366 41.90 -7.50 8.33
C MET A 366 41.81 -6.68 9.62
N GLY A 367 40.67 -6.03 9.88
CA GLY A 367 40.48 -5.17 11.03
C GLY A 367 39.40 -4.12 10.81
N ILE A 368 39.30 -3.19 11.77
CA ILE A 368 38.28 -2.14 11.79
C ILE A 368 38.98 -0.78 11.74
N LEU A 369 38.42 0.14 10.96
CA LEU A 369 38.71 1.56 10.98
C LEU A 369 37.52 2.30 11.60
N ASP A 370 37.75 3.15 12.58
CA ASP A 370 36.74 3.98 13.24
C ASP A 370 37.41 5.23 13.85
N HIS A 371 36.67 6.00 14.66
CA HIS A 371 37.21 7.19 15.31
C HIS A 371 38.37 6.92 16.30
N SER A 372 38.48 5.69 16.82
CA SER A 372 39.54 5.29 17.74
C SER A 372 40.75 4.70 17.02
N GLN A 373 40.53 4.08 15.84
CA GLN A 373 41.56 3.43 15.05
C GLN A 373 41.51 3.89 13.59
N ASP A 374 42.44 4.77 13.22
CA ASP A 374 42.48 5.39 11.88
C ASP A 374 43.46 4.72 10.90
N GLN A 375 44.23 3.74 11.38
CA GLN A 375 45.24 3.03 10.61
C GLN A 375 45.12 1.51 10.76
N LEU A 376 45.44 0.79 9.68
CA LEU A 376 45.48 -0.66 9.64
C LEU A 376 46.63 -1.14 8.73
N ILE A 377 47.39 -2.14 9.18
CA ILE A 377 48.45 -2.74 8.39
C ILE A 377 47.83 -3.83 7.50
N LEU A 378 48.02 -3.72 6.18
CA LEU A 378 47.61 -4.71 5.19
C LEU A 378 48.82 -5.56 4.79
N GLN A 379 48.67 -6.88 4.88
CA GLN A 379 49.64 -7.86 4.40
C GLN A 379 48.92 -8.85 3.48
N LYS A 380 49.44 -9.01 2.26
CA LYS A 380 49.02 -9.99 1.28
C LYS A 380 49.22 -11.41 1.79
N HIS A 381 48.40 -12.31 1.30
CA HIS A 381 48.42 -13.73 1.69
C HIS A 381 48.82 -14.66 0.54
N ASP A 382 49.00 -14.14 -0.68
CA ASP A 382 49.46 -14.88 -1.84
C ASP A 382 50.26 -13.98 -2.79
N HIS A 383 50.80 -14.57 -3.87
CA HIS A 383 51.65 -13.90 -4.86
C HIS A 383 50.87 -13.23 -6.01
N LYS A 384 49.56 -12.95 -5.86
CA LYS A 384 48.80 -12.25 -6.91
C LYS A 384 49.32 -10.82 -7.12
N GLU A 385 49.31 -10.40 -8.38
CA GLU A 385 49.70 -9.04 -8.76
C GLU A 385 48.72 -7.99 -8.19
N TYR A 386 47.43 -8.31 -8.16
CA TYR A 386 46.35 -7.45 -7.65
C TYR A 386 45.49 -8.18 -6.64
N HIS A 387 45.13 -7.47 -5.57
CA HIS A 387 44.22 -7.92 -4.52
C HIS A 387 43.02 -7.00 -4.44
N ILE A 388 41.86 -7.55 -4.05
CA ILE A 388 40.64 -6.78 -3.87
C ILE A 388 40.58 -6.28 -2.43
N LEU A 389 40.67 -4.96 -2.26
CA LEU A 389 40.46 -4.29 -0.99
C LEU A 389 38.99 -3.87 -0.87
N ARG A 390 38.33 -4.31 0.19
CA ARG A 390 36.94 -3.96 0.50
C ARG A 390 36.84 -3.27 1.85
N ILE A 391 36.00 -2.23 1.93
CA ILE A 391 35.69 -1.52 3.18
C ILE A 391 34.18 -1.48 3.33
N LEU A 392 33.65 -2.23 4.31
CA LEU A 392 32.23 -2.23 4.66
C LEU A 392 32.00 -1.19 5.76
N VAL A 393 31.32 -0.09 5.45
CA VAL A 393 30.99 0.95 6.42
C VAL A 393 29.59 0.72 6.98
N GLU A 394 29.51 0.55 8.30
CA GLU A 394 28.29 0.40 9.09
C GLU A 394 27.74 1.77 9.48
N ASN A 395 26.56 2.13 9.00
CA ASN A 395 25.88 3.34 9.45
C ASN A 395 25.23 3.09 10.81
N GLN A 396 25.70 3.78 11.85
CA GLN A 396 25.19 3.67 13.22
C GLN A 396 24.10 4.71 13.55
N GLY A 397 23.57 5.38 12.53
CA GLY A 397 22.60 6.46 12.64
C GLY A 397 23.27 7.84 12.64
N ARG A 398 22.51 8.86 12.29
CA ARG A 398 22.93 10.27 12.28
C ARG A 398 22.54 10.95 13.57
N LEU A 399 23.36 11.91 13.98
CA LEU A 399 22.99 12.84 15.04
C LEU A 399 21.65 13.52 14.69
N ALA A 400 20.69 13.35 15.58
CA ALA A 400 19.35 13.91 15.44
C ALA A 400 19.21 15.27 16.12
N SER A 401 20.22 15.72 16.88
CA SER A 401 20.21 16.99 17.59
C SER A 401 21.61 17.63 17.64
N GLY A 402 21.68 18.90 18.02
CA GLY A 402 22.94 19.64 18.12
C GLY A 402 23.42 20.27 16.80
N LYS A 403 24.52 21.01 16.86
CA LYS A 403 25.00 21.86 15.74
C LYS A 403 25.72 21.08 14.63
N ASN A 404 26.12 19.85 14.91
CA ASN A 404 26.92 19.03 13.98
C ASN A 404 26.07 18.22 12.99
N MET A 405 24.73 18.32 13.02
CA MET A 405 23.84 17.60 12.10
C MET A 405 24.19 17.75 10.61
N ASN A 406 24.81 18.87 10.20
CA ASN A 406 25.23 19.10 8.81
C ASN A 406 26.47 18.26 8.38
N GLN A 407 27.17 17.65 9.33
CA GLN A 407 28.39 16.86 9.11
C GLN A 407 28.10 15.35 9.04
N GLU A 408 26.86 14.94 9.30
CA GLU A 408 26.40 13.54 9.42
C GLU A 408 26.24 12.80 8.08
N ARG A 409 27.09 13.09 7.09
CA ARG A 409 27.17 12.27 5.87
C ARG A 409 27.75 10.91 6.23
N LYS A 410 27.22 9.83 5.67
CA LYS A 410 27.62 8.47 6.05
C LYS A 410 28.45 7.79 4.96
N GLY A 411 29.22 6.76 5.35
CA GLY A 411 30.18 6.09 4.48
C GLY A 411 31.58 6.70 4.57
N LEU A 412 32.28 6.78 3.44
CA LEU A 412 33.60 7.40 3.32
C LEU A 412 33.44 8.86 2.88
N THR A 413 33.87 9.79 3.73
CA THR A 413 33.72 11.24 3.52
C THR A 413 34.89 11.90 2.80
N GLY A 414 35.95 11.15 2.53
CA GLY A 414 37.16 11.62 1.88
C GLY A 414 38.02 10.46 1.37
N ASP A 415 39.22 10.79 0.90
CA ASP A 415 40.16 9.82 0.34
C ASP A 415 40.69 8.85 1.41
N ILE A 416 40.82 7.57 1.05
CA ILE A 416 41.53 6.56 1.84
C ILE A 416 42.92 6.37 1.23
N TYR A 417 43.94 6.23 2.08
CA TYR A 417 45.33 6.19 1.66
C TYR A 417 45.95 4.83 1.93
N LEU A 418 46.75 4.33 0.98
CA LEU A 418 47.67 3.21 1.19
C LEU A 418 49.09 3.74 1.00
N ASN A 419 49.96 3.61 2.01
CA ASN A 419 51.32 4.16 2.00
C ASN A 419 51.36 5.65 1.60
N ASN A 420 50.47 6.46 2.20
CA ASN A 420 50.28 7.88 1.90
C ASN A 420 49.82 8.22 0.46
N SER A 421 49.55 7.22 -0.38
CA SER A 421 48.98 7.42 -1.72
C SER A 421 47.47 7.20 -1.71
N PRO A 422 46.66 8.11 -2.27
CA PRO A 422 45.22 7.98 -2.19
C PRO A 422 44.70 6.90 -3.16
N LEU A 423 43.83 6.03 -2.65
CA LEU A 423 43.19 4.97 -3.42
C LEU A 423 42.17 5.53 -4.40
N ARG A 424 42.00 4.86 -5.54
CA ARG A 424 41.17 5.31 -6.67
C ARG A 424 40.36 4.16 -7.25
N LYS A 425 39.48 4.47 -8.21
CA LYS A 425 38.69 3.49 -8.99
C LYS A 425 37.82 2.60 -8.09
N PHE A 426 36.99 3.25 -7.28
CA PHE A 426 36.06 2.57 -6.39
C PHE A 426 34.85 2.03 -7.15
N THR A 427 34.47 0.80 -6.84
CA THR A 427 33.16 0.22 -7.08
C THR A 427 32.39 0.25 -5.76
N ILE A 428 31.26 0.95 -5.72
CA ILE A 428 30.53 1.25 -4.48
C ILE A 428 29.16 0.58 -4.52
N TYR A 429 28.89 -0.31 -3.57
CA TYR A 429 27.65 -1.06 -3.45
C TYR A 429 26.77 -0.46 -2.35
N SER A 430 25.54 -0.07 -2.71
CA SER A 430 24.52 0.35 -1.75
C SER A 430 23.93 -0.89 -1.07
N LEU A 431 24.00 -0.94 0.27
CA LEU A 431 23.44 -2.03 1.07
C LEU A 431 22.37 -1.47 2.01
N GLU A 432 21.35 -0.82 1.44
CA GLU A 432 20.32 -0.12 2.20
C GLU A 432 19.41 -1.05 3.04
N MET A 433 19.53 -2.38 2.92
CA MET A 433 18.71 -3.34 3.70
C MET A 433 17.19 -3.13 3.51
N LYS A 434 16.77 -2.67 2.33
CA LYS A 434 15.36 -2.47 1.98
C LYS A 434 14.57 -3.78 2.06
N SER A 435 13.24 -3.69 2.06
CA SER A 435 12.41 -4.89 1.86
C SER A 435 12.74 -5.58 0.54
N ILE A 436 13.26 -4.88 -0.49
CA ILE A 436 13.81 -5.50 -1.70
C ILE A 436 15.08 -6.30 -1.44
N PHE A 437 15.86 -5.94 -0.41
CA PHE A 437 16.89 -6.81 0.14
C PHE A 437 16.19 -8.09 0.57
N MET A 438 15.14 -8.08 1.41
CA MET A 438 14.35 -9.26 1.85
C MET A 438 13.46 -9.96 0.80
N THR A 439 12.99 -9.28 -0.25
CA THR A 439 12.11 -9.84 -1.28
C THR A 439 12.87 -10.25 -2.54
N LYS A 440 14.06 -9.67 -2.81
CA LYS A 440 15.09 -10.36 -3.60
C LYS A 440 15.77 -11.43 -2.75
N SER A 441 15.95 -11.24 -1.44
CA SER A 441 16.58 -12.17 -0.48
C SER A 441 15.62 -13.05 0.30
N ASN A 442 14.48 -13.38 -0.30
CA ASN A 442 13.84 -14.65 -0.03
C ASN A 442 14.65 -15.68 -0.84
N TRP A 443 15.83 -15.96 -0.32
CA TRP A 443 16.86 -16.82 -0.90
C TRP A 443 17.15 -17.96 0.06
N SER A 444 16.17 -18.78 0.25
CA SER A 444 16.35 -20.21 0.45
C SER A 444 17.14 -20.99 -0.60
N HIS A 445 18.24 -20.43 -1.05
CA HIS A 445 19.24 -21.07 -1.86
C HIS A 445 19.95 -22.18 -1.08
N LEU A 446 19.24 -23.04 -0.33
CA LEU A 446 19.77 -24.31 0.17
C LEU A 446 18.80 -25.47 -0.05
N SER A 447 18.04 -25.43 -1.15
CA SER A 447 17.99 -26.56 -2.10
C SER A 447 17.44 -26.05 -3.44
N PRO A 448 17.94 -26.46 -4.63
CA PRO A 448 18.88 -27.55 -4.95
C PRO A 448 20.26 -26.97 -5.33
N LEU A 449 21.14 -26.86 -4.32
CA LEU A 449 22.51 -26.34 -4.45
C LEU A 449 23.61 -27.40 -4.30
N THR A 450 23.22 -28.68 -4.22
CA THR A 450 24.17 -29.80 -4.29
C THR A 450 24.73 -30.03 -5.70
N LEU A 451 24.17 -29.39 -6.72
CA LEU A 451 24.73 -29.36 -8.08
C LEU A 451 25.63 -28.12 -8.23
N LYS A 452 26.85 -28.21 -7.67
CA LYS A 452 27.86 -27.12 -7.70
C LYS A 452 28.42 -26.82 -9.11
N LYS A 453 28.04 -27.60 -10.12
CA LYS A 453 28.29 -27.36 -11.54
C LYS A 453 27.01 -27.72 -12.27
N ARG A 454 26.18 -26.71 -12.60
CA ARG A 454 25.01 -26.90 -13.45
C ARG A 454 25.46 -26.74 -14.89
N SER A 455 25.35 -27.81 -15.66
CA SER A 455 25.85 -27.88 -17.03
C SER A 455 24.75 -28.20 -18.03
N GLN A 456 23.67 -28.84 -17.57
CA GLN A 456 22.59 -29.30 -18.42
C GLN A 456 21.25 -29.18 -17.69
N GLY A 457 20.43 -28.21 -18.11
CA GLY A 457 19.05 -28.04 -17.65
C GLY A 457 18.12 -29.19 -18.02
N LEU A 458 16.82 -28.98 -17.89
CA LEU A 458 15.83 -30.00 -18.19
C LEU A 458 15.83 -30.30 -19.70
N VAL A 459 16.05 -31.56 -20.07
CA VAL A 459 16.03 -32.01 -21.46
C VAL A 459 15.04 -33.16 -21.59
N GLY A 460 14.20 -33.12 -22.63
CA GLY A 460 13.38 -34.26 -23.02
C GLY A 460 14.09 -35.09 -24.09
N LYS A 461 14.61 -36.29 -23.73
CA LYS A 461 15.28 -37.20 -24.68
C LYS A 461 14.98 -38.66 -24.31
N ASN A 462 14.77 -39.51 -25.32
CA ASN A 462 14.54 -40.95 -25.17
C ASN A 462 13.35 -41.27 -24.24
N GLU A 463 12.20 -40.63 -24.49
CA GLU A 463 10.93 -40.82 -23.75
C GLU A 463 10.97 -40.46 -22.24
N HIS A 464 12.05 -39.84 -21.76
CA HIS A 464 12.17 -39.39 -20.38
C HIS A 464 12.67 -37.94 -20.31
N PHE A 465 12.43 -37.29 -19.17
CA PHE A 465 13.14 -36.07 -18.84
C PHE A 465 14.47 -36.40 -18.18
N THR A 466 15.50 -35.61 -18.46
CA THR A 466 16.76 -35.62 -17.72
C THR A 466 17.07 -34.23 -17.18
N LEU A 467 17.68 -34.18 -16.00
CA LEU A 467 18.21 -32.96 -15.38
C LEU A 467 19.64 -33.27 -14.92
N GLU A 468 20.64 -32.54 -15.40
CA GLU A 468 22.07 -32.89 -15.27
C GLU A 468 22.38 -34.33 -15.75
N GLY A 469 21.77 -34.73 -16.87
CA GLY A 469 21.91 -36.06 -17.46
C GLY A 469 21.23 -37.20 -16.66
N GLN A 470 20.71 -36.93 -15.46
CA GLN A 470 20.02 -37.93 -14.65
C GLN A 470 18.53 -37.97 -14.99
N LYS A 471 17.93 -39.17 -15.01
CA LYS A 471 16.49 -39.32 -15.21
C LYS A 471 15.72 -38.51 -14.16
N PHE A 472 14.78 -37.72 -14.63
CA PHE A 472 13.98 -36.81 -13.80
C PHE A 472 12.50 -37.05 -14.11
N LEU A 473 11.67 -37.13 -13.06
CA LEU A 473 10.23 -37.27 -13.19
C LEU A 473 9.56 -36.07 -12.56
N ILE A 474 8.70 -35.39 -13.30
CA ILE A 474 8.03 -34.17 -12.85
C ILE A 474 6.75 -34.55 -12.13
N PHE A 475 6.67 -34.23 -10.83
CA PHE A 475 5.44 -34.22 -10.07
C PHE A 475 5.06 -32.77 -9.81
N GLY A 476 4.24 -32.22 -10.72
CA GLY A 476 3.82 -30.83 -10.74
C GLY A 476 2.56 -30.56 -9.93
N GLY A 477 2.53 -29.45 -9.20
CA GLY A 477 1.32 -28.89 -8.60
C GLY A 477 1.11 -27.44 -9.03
N SER A 478 -0.11 -27.07 -9.41
CA SER A 478 -0.44 -25.69 -9.79
C SER A 478 -0.87 -24.86 -8.59
N ILE A 479 -0.30 -23.66 -8.44
CA ILE A 479 -0.71 -22.68 -7.43
C ILE A 479 -0.61 -21.27 -8.00
N HIS A 480 -1.73 -20.55 -7.99
CA HIS A 480 -1.78 -19.19 -8.51
C HIS A 480 -1.53 -18.20 -7.38
N TYR A 481 -0.43 -17.47 -7.47
CA TYR A 481 0.00 -16.52 -6.43
C TYR A 481 -1.02 -15.39 -6.17
N PHE A 482 -1.74 -14.97 -7.21
CA PHE A 482 -2.77 -13.94 -7.12
C PHE A 482 -4.09 -14.46 -6.51
N ARG A 483 -4.23 -15.77 -6.26
CA ARG A 483 -5.39 -16.37 -5.57
C ARG A 483 -5.13 -16.69 -4.09
N VAL A 484 -3.91 -16.50 -3.61
CA VAL A 484 -3.52 -16.80 -2.22
C VAL A 484 -2.89 -15.54 -1.62
N PRO A 485 -3.33 -15.07 -0.43
CA PRO A 485 -2.63 -13.98 0.26
C PRO A 485 -1.14 -14.31 0.47
N MET A 486 -0.29 -13.29 0.34
CA MET A 486 1.17 -13.45 0.33
C MET A 486 1.69 -14.13 1.60
N GLU A 487 1.08 -13.85 2.74
CA GLU A 487 1.40 -14.40 4.05
C GLU A 487 1.24 -15.93 4.10
N TYR A 488 0.41 -16.50 3.22
CA TYR A 488 0.14 -17.93 3.18
C TYR A 488 0.88 -18.70 2.09
N TRP A 489 1.60 -18.02 1.17
CA TRP A 489 2.33 -18.70 0.08
C TRP A 489 3.27 -19.79 0.60
N ARG A 490 4.04 -19.48 1.65
CA ARG A 490 5.02 -20.41 2.24
C ARG A 490 4.32 -21.65 2.79
N ASP A 491 3.21 -21.47 3.51
CA ASP A 491 2.42 -22.58 4.04
C ASP A 491 1.94 -23.49 2.90
N ARG A 492 1.37 -22.92 1.83
CA ARG A 492 0.84 -23.73 0.71
C ARG A 492 1.95 -24.51 0.01
N LEU A 493 3.10 -23.87 -0.23
CA LEU A 493 4.25 -24.52 -0.83
C LEU A 493 4.82 -25.63 0.04
N LEU A 494 4.98 -25.40 1.35
CA LEU A 494 5.43 -26.42 2.30
C LEU A 494 4.49 -27.64 2.29
N LYS A 495 3.17 -27.40 2.21
CA LYS A 495 2.18 -28.47 2.08
C LYS A 495 2.32 -29.24 0.76
N LEU A 496 2.50 -28.56 -0.39
CA LEU A 496 2.77 -29.25 -1.66
C LEU A 496 4.05 -30.10 -1.59
N LYS A 497 5.13 -29.54 -1.05
CA LYS A 497 6.39 -30.27 -0.88
C LYS A 497 6.27 -31.46 0.07
N ALA A 498 5.56 -31.28 1.18
CA ALA A 498 5.27 -32.36 2.10
C ALA A 498 4.41 -33.44 1.41
N CYS A 499 3.44 -33.07 0.57
CA CYS A 499 2.67 -34.05 -0.21
C CYS A 499 3.58 -34.94 -1.06
N GLY A 500 4.66 -34.39 -1.61
CA GLY A 500 5.64 -35.10 -2.44
C GLY A 500 5.82 -34.51 -3.83
N PHE A 501 5.15 -33.38 -4.12
CA PHE A 501 5.44 -32.60 -5.32
C PHE A 501 6.90 -32.14 -5.32
N ASN A 502 7.50 -32.14 -6.51
CA ASN A 502 8.87 -31.67 -6.72
C ASN A 502 8.93 -30.44 -7.61
N THR A 503 7.83 -30.08 -8.25
CA THR A 503 7.74 -28.99 -9.22
C THR A 503 6.42 -28.22 -9.02
N VAL A 504 6.44 -26.92 -9.28
CA VAL A 504 5.27 -26.04 -9.20
C VAL A 504 5.14 -25.16 -10.44
N THR A 505 3.91 -24.87 -10.87
CA THR A 505 3.61 -23.86 -11.91
C THR A 505 3.12 -22.57 -11.23
N THR A 506 3.99 -21.55 -11.13
CA THR A 506 3.67 -20.28 -10.44
C THR A 506 4.70 -19.16 -10.72
N ALA A 507 4.45 -17.95 -10.19
CA ALA A 507 5.32 -16.77 -10.36
C ALA A 507 6.12 -16.34 -9.11
N PHE A 508 5.83 -16.83 -7.89
CA PHE A 508 6.70 -16.56 -6.71
C PHE A 508 7.93 -17.48 -6.66
N VAL A 509 8.64 -17.55 -7.78
CA VAL A 509 9.72 -18.50 -8.11
C VAL A 509 10.74 -18.68 -6.97
N LEU A 510 11.13 -17.59 -6.32
CA LEU A 510 12.06 -17.62 -5.20
C LEU A 510 11.54 -18.44 -4.03
N MET A 511 10.26 -18.26 -3.67
CA MET A 511 9.69 -18.99 -2.55
C MET A 511 9.55 -20.49 -2.83
N ALA A 512 9.30 -20.85 -4.09
CA ALA A 512 9.29 -22.24 -4.52
C ALA A 512 10.69 -22.89 -4.39
N ALA A 513 11.75 -22.17 -4.80
CA ALA A 513 13.11 -22.60 -4.50
C ALA A 513 13.29 -22.82 -2.99
N GLU A 514 12.60 -22.04 -2.14
CA GLU A 514 12.77 -22.18 -0.69
C GLU A 514 12.41 -23.47 -0.07
N VAL A 515 11.30 -23.94 -0.57
CA VAL A 515 10.72 -25.18 -0.13
C VAL A 515 11.43 -26.35 -0.84
N GLY A 516 12.32 -26.07 -1.80
CA GLY A 516 13.01 -27.07 -2.60
C GLY A 516 12.14 -27.63 -3.71
N LEU A 517 11.36 -26.76 -4.36
CA LEU A 517 10.55 -27.08 -5.53
C LEU A 517 11.16 -26.44 -6.78
N TRP A 518 11.15 -27.18 -7.87
CA TRP A 518 11.44 -26.65 -9.21
C TRP A 518 10.25 -25.88 -9.75
N VAL A 519 10.46 -25.04 -10.77
CA VAL A 519 9.41 -24.20 -11.34
C VAL A 519 9.27 -24.41 -12.84
N ILE A 520 8.04 -24.60 -13.29
CA ILE A 520 7.64 -24.42 -14.69
C ILE A 520 6.94 -23.07 -14.79
N LEU A 521 7.56 -22.11 -15.47
CA LEU A 521 7.02 -20.76 -15.60
C LEU A 521 5.98 -20.70 -16.73
N ARG A 522 4.83 -20.10 -16.48
CA ARG A 522 3.75 -19.90 -17.48
C ARG A 522 3.45 -18.40 -17.62
N PRO A 523 4.31 -17.64 -18.31
CA PRO A 523 4.28 -16.18 -18.30
C PRO A 523 3.19 -15.56 -19.20
N GLY A 524 2.51 -16.37 -20.02
CA GLY A 524 1.47 -15.91 -20.95
C GLY A 524 2.03 -15.49 -22.32
N PRO A 525 1.53 -14.41 -22.94
CA PRO A 525 0.87 -13.26 -22.28
C PRO A 525 -0.60 -13.49 -21.91
N TYR A 526 -1.30 -14.42 -22.57
CA TYR A 526 -2.62 -14.91 -22.16
C TYR A 526 -2.44 -16.20 -21.34
N ILE A 527 -3.15 -16.32 -20.22
CA ILE A 527 -3.03 -17.47 -19.30
C ILE A 527 -4.34 -18.22 -19.05
N CYS A 528 -5.47 -17.72 -19.55
CA CYS A 528 -6.80 -18.24 -19.24
C CYS A 528 -7.07 -18.22 -17.72
N ALA A 529 -6.91 -19.36 -17.05
CA ALA A 529 -6.90 -19.53 -15.60
C ALA A 529 -8.16 -19.02 -14.87
N GLU A 530 -9.28 -18.86 -15.57
CA GLU A 530 -10.54 -18.30 -15.02
C GLU A 530 -10.30 -16.99 -14.28
N VAL A 531 -9.49 -16.11 -14.88
CA VAL A 531 -9.30 -14.73 -14.43
C VAL A 531 -9.77 -13.75 -15.49
N ASP A 532 -10.01 -12.51 -15.07
CA ASP A 532 -10.50 -11.44 -15.94
C ASP A 532 -9.65 -11.31 -17.23
N LEU A 533 -10.35 -11.31 -18.37
CA LEU A 533 -9.79 -11.32 -19.73
C LEU A 533 -8.62 -12.31 -19.95
N GLY A 534 -8.59 -13.42 -19.20
CA GLY A 534 -7.51 -14.41 -19.21
C GLY A 534 -6.13 -13.88 -18.85
N GLY A 535 -6.09 -12.82 -18.03
CA GLY A 535 -4.87 -12.15 -17.54
C GLY A 535 -4.39 -10.99 -18.43
N LEU A 536 -5.06 -10.73 -19.55
CA LEU A 536 -4.75 -9.57 -20.39
C LEU A 536 -5.33 -8.29 -19.78
N PRO A 537 -4.65 -7.15 -19.89
CA PRO A 537 -5.16 -5.90 -19.34
C PRO A 537 -6.31 -5.33 -20.20
N SER A 538 -7.38 -4.87 -19.54
CA SER A 538 -8.62 -4.41 -20.20
C SER A 538 -8.44 -3.21 -21.14
N TRP A 539 -7.41 -2.37 -20.95
CA TRP A 539 -7.14 -1.23 -21.82
C TRP A 539 -6.83 -1.65 -23.28
N LEU A 540 -6.46 -2.92 -23.51
CA LEU A 540 -6.34 -3.47 -24.87
C LEU A 540 -7.66 -3.47 -25.63
N LEU A 541 -8.80 -3.43 -24.93
CA LEU A 541 -10.14 -3.38 -25.53
C LEU A 541 -10.59 -1.97 -25.92
N GLN A 542 -9.80 -0.94 -25.62
CA GLN A 542 -10.11 0.45 -26.04
C GLN A 542 -10.19 0.60 -27.56
N ASP A 543 -9.29 -0.09 -28.28
CA ASP A 543 -9.38 -0.19 -29.73
C ASP A 543 -10.18 -1.44 -30.12
N PRO A 544 -11.44 -1.29 -30.59
CA PRO A 544 -12.27 -2.43 -30.97
C PRO A 544 -11.75 -3.18 -32.20
N LYS A 545 -10.77 -2.64 -32.93
CA LYS A 545 -10.13 -3.30 -34.08
C LYS A 545 -8.95 -4.18 -33.67
N LEU A 546 -8.45 -4.04 -32.44
CA LEU A 546 -7.30 -4.78 -31.96
C LEU A 546 -7.58 -6.28 -31.89
N LYS A 547 -6.73 -7.08 -32.54
CA LYS A 547 -6.88 -8.55 -32.57
C LYS A 547 -5.99 -9.19 -31.51
N LEU A 548 -6.56 -9.44 -30.33
CA LEU A 548 -5.87 -10.13 -29.24
C LEU A 548 -5.37 -11.52 -29.67
N ARG A 549 -4.22 -11.93 -29.12
CA ARG A 549 -3.60 -13.25 -29.37
C ARG A 549 -3.31 -13.52 -30.86
N THR A 550 -2.91 -12.48 -31.58
CA THR A 550 -2.44 -12.55 -32.97
C THR A 550 -1.17 -11.71 -33.15
N THR A 551 -0.59 -11.72 -34.35
CA THR A 551 0.54 -10.86 -34.74
C THR A 551 0.13 -9.42 -35.09
N ASP A 552 -1.09 -9.01 -34.73
CA ASP A 552 -1.51 -7.61 -34.83
C ASP A 552 -0.54 -6.68 -34.10
N LYS A 553 -0.10 -5.63 -34.81
CA LYS A 553 0.94 -4.72 -34.36
C LYS A 553 0.67 -4.15 -32.97
N GLY A 554 -0.55 -3.69 -32.70
CA GLY A 554 -0.88 -3.09 -31.41
C GLY A 554 -0.79 -4.08 -30.25
N PHE A 555 -1.17 -5.34 -30.52
CA PHE A 555 -1.15 -6.39 -29.51
C PHE A 555 0.28 -6.86 -29.24
N VAL A 556 1.07 -7.13 -30.28
CA VAL A 556 2.45 -7.60 -30.11
C VAL A 556 3.37 -6.54 -29.48
N GLU A 557 3.14 -5.24 -29.73
CA GLU A 557 3.84 -4.16 -29.04
C GLU A 557 3.52 -4.14 -27.53
N ALA A 558 2.28 -4.44 -27.14
CA ALA A 558 1.91 -4.56 -25.74
C ALA A 558 2.56 -5.78 -25.07
N VAL A 559 2.59 -6.92 -25.78
CA VAL A 559 3.26 -8.15 -25.33
C VAL A 559 4.76 -7.92 -25.17
N ASP A 560 5.39 -7.21 -26.12
CA ASP A 560 6.81 -6.87 -26.05
C ASP A 560 7.11 -6.00 -24.84
N LYS A 561 6.34 -4.94 -24.60
CA LYS A 561 6.50 -4.09 -23.39
C LYS A 561 6.36 -4.90 -22.10
N TYR A 562 5.39 -5.82 -22.06
CA TYR A 562 5.20 -6.71 -20.91
C TYR A 562 6.42 -7.62 -20.71
N PHE A 563 6.92 -8.27 -21.76
CA PHE A 563 8.08 -9.15 -21.68
C PHE A 563 9.42 -8.42 -21.46
N ASP A 564 9.59 -7.21 -21.99
CA ASP A 564 10.72 -6.32 -21.69
C ASP A 564 10.81 -5.99 -20.20
N HIS A 565 9.67 -6.01 -19.50
CA HIS A 565 9.62 -5.85 -18.06
C HIS A 565 9.80 -7.18 -17.32
N LEU A 566 9.04 -8.21 -17.70
CA LEU A 566 9.01 -9.48 -16.97
C LEU A 566 10.28 -10.29 -17.14
N ILE A 567 10.73 -10.52 -18.37
CA ILE A 567 11.76 -11.51 -18.67
C ILE A 567 13.11 -11.16 -18.04
N PRO A 568 13.60 -9.91 -18.05
CA PRO A 568 14.85 -9.56 -17.36
C PRO A 568 14.86 -9.90 -15.87
N ARG A 569 13.70 -9.89 -15.20
CA ARG A 569 13.59 -10.33 -13.79
C ARG A 569 13.61 -11.84 -13.63
N MET A 570 13.22 -12.57 -14.66
CA MET A 570 13.20 -14.04 -14.68
C MET A 570 14.54 -14.64 -15.10
N ILE A 571 15.38 -13.91 -15.85
CA ILE A 571 16.72 -14.38 -16.28
C ILE A 571 17.53 -15.01 -15.13
N PRO A 572 17.77 -14.34 -13.98
CA PRO A 572 18.58 -14.93 -12.90
C PRO A 572 17.90 -16.13 -12.22
N LEU A 573 16.63 -16.37 -12.49
CA LEU A 573 15.84 -17.45 -11.87
C LEU A 573 15.78 -18.71 -12.74
N GLN A 574 16.32 -18.66 -13.95
CA GLN A 574 16.49 -19.81 -14.82
C GLN A 574 17.51 -20.80 -14.24
N TYR A 575 17.29 -22.08 -14.49
CA TYR A 575 18.13 -23.17 -14.04
C TYR A 575 19.60 -22.97 -14.41
N HIS A 576 19.88 -22.60 -15.67
CA HIS A 576 21.23 -22.33 -16.18
C HIS A 576 21.91 -21.14 -15.50
N HIS A 577 21.14 -20.25 -14.87
CA HIS A 577 21.63 -19.11 -14.10
C HIS A 577 21.60 -19.35 -12.58
N GLY A 578 21.33 -20.58 -12.13
CA GLY A 578 21.33 -20.95 -10.71
C GLY A 578 19.96 -20.94 -10.04
N GLY A 579 18.90 -20.51 -10.72
CA GLY A 579 17.54 -20.49 -10.17
C GLY A 579 16.77 -21.82 -10.33
N PRO A 580 15.48 -21.87 -9.92
CA PRO A 580 14.68 -23.08 -9.92
C PRO A 580 13.84 -23.28 -11.21
N VAL A 581 13.82 -22.33 -12.14
CA VAL A 581 12.98 -22.42 -13.36
C VAL A 581 13.64 -23.39 -14.34
N ILE A 582 13.01 -24.55 -14.54
CA ILE A 582 13.51 -25.63 -15.39
C ILE A 582 12.85 -25.68 -16.77
N ALA A 583 11.72 -25.00 -16.94
CA ALA A 583 11.01 -24.90 -18.22
C ALA A 583 10.07 -23.68 -18.25
N VAL A 584 9.74 -23.23 -19.45
CA VAL A 584 8.86 -22.06 -19.68
C VAL A 584 7.80 -22.40 -20.74
N GLN A 585 6.53 -22.20 -20.42
CA GLN A 585 5.44 -22.39 -21.38
C GLN A 585 5.31 -21.18 -22.32
N VAL A 586 5.16 -21.45 -23.60
CA VAL A 586 4.85 -20.49 -24.66
C VAL A 586 3.33 -20.42 -24.79
N GLU A 587 2.74 -19.27 -24.48
CA GLU A 587 1.29 -19.06 -24.57
C GLU A 587 0.51 -20.06 -23.69
N ASN A 588 -0.78 -20.25 -23.96
CA ASN A 588 -1.69 -21.10 -23.21
C ASN A 588 -2.87 -21.58 -24.06
N GLU A 589 -2.92 -22.89 -24.34
CA GLU A 589 -4.02 -23.52 -25.09
C GLU A 589 -4.37 -22.79 -26.39
N TYR A 590 -3.35 -22.41 -27.15
CA TYR A 590 -3.54 -21.63 -28.36
C TYR A 590 -4.32 -22.39 -29.43
N GLY A 591 -4.24 -23.73 -29.46
CA GLY A 591 -4.98 -24.55 -30.43
C GLY A 591 -6.49 -24.37 -30.35
N SER A 592 -7.02 -24.05 -29.17
CA SER A 592 -8.45 -23.72 -28.99
C SER A 592 -8.84 -22.35 -29.58
N PHE A 593 -7.87 -21.50 -29.90
CA PHE A 593 -8.06 -20.17 -30.49
C PHE A 593 -7.66 -20.14 -31.97
N ASP A 594 -6.43 -20.54 -32.27
CA ASP A 594 -5.83 -20.78 -33.60
C ASP A 594 -6.29 -19.81 -34.69
N LYS A 595 -6.17 -18.50 -34.43
CA LYS A 595 -6.55 -17.44 -35.39
C LYS A 595 -5.39 -16.91 -36.21
N ASP A 596 -4.15 -17.15 -35.80
CA ASP A 596 -2.95 -16.69 -36.47
C ASP A 596 -1.79 -17.68 -36.32
N ALA A 597 -1.48 -18.38 -37.41
CA ALA A 597 -0.41 -19.37 -37.46
C ALA A 597 0.99 -18.81 -37.17
N LYS A 598 1.21 -17.49 -37.31
CA LYS A 598 2.52 -16.85 -37.04
C LYS A 598 2.70 -16.49 -35.57
N TYR A 599 1.62 -16.37 -34.81
CA TYR A 599 1.65 -15.81 -33.46
C TYR A 599 2.41 -16.68 -32.46
N MET A 600 2.22 -18.00 -32.47
CA MET A 600 2.97 -18.89 -31.56
C MET A 600 4.48 -18.83 -31.80
N SER A 601 4.90 -18.73 -33.06
CA SER A 601 6.31 -18.52 -33.40
C SER A 601 6.81 -17.17 -32.88
N TYR A 602 6.01 -16.11 -33.02
CA TYR A 602 6.33 -14.79 -32.47
C TYR A 602 6.57 -14.83 -30.95
N VAL A 603 5.64 -15.38 -30.17
CA VAL A 603 5.75 -15.44 -28.70
C VAL A 603 6.99 -16.23 -28.28
N LYS A 604 7.24 -17.37 -28.93
CA LYS A 604 8.44 -18.19 -28.69
C LYS A 604 9.72 -17.39 -28.95
N GLU A 605 9.84 -16.74 -30.10
CA GLU A 605 11.02 -15.92 -30.43
C GLU A 605 11.15 -14.71 -29.51
N ALA A 606 10.04 -14.11 -29.06
CA ALA A 606 10.04 -13.01 -28.11
C ALA A 606 10.62 -13.40 -26.74
N LEU A 607 10.34 -14.62 -26.27
CA LEU A 607 10.94 -15.17 -25.05
C LEU A 607 12.43 -15.45 -25.23
N LEU A 608 12.81 -16.12 -26.33
CA LEU A 608 14.21 -16.47 -26.62
C LEU A 608 15.10 -15.23 -26.77
N LYS A 609 14.67 -14.22 -27.53
CA LYS A 609 15.42 -12.97 -27.75
C LYS A 609 15.69 -12.20 -26.46
N ARG A 610 14.85 -12.39 -25.44
CA ARG A 610 14.95 -11.73 -24.13
C ARG A 610 15.72 -12.56 -23.11
N GLY A 611 16.33 -13.67 -23.54
CA GLY A 611 17.27 -14.44 -22.72
C GLY A 611 16.65 -15.66 -22.03
N ILE A 612 15.44 -16.11 -22.42
CA ILE A 612 14.96 -17.42 -21.99
C ILE A 612 15.76 -18.51 -22.71
N VAL A 613 16.39 -19.39 -21.94
CA VAL A 613 17.25 -20.49 -22.43
C VAL A 613 16.75 -21.87 -22.01
N GLU A 614 15.79 -21.93 -21.09
CA GLU A 614 15.24 -23.19 -20.58
C GLU A 614 14.33 -23.90 -21.59
N LEU A 615 13.99 -25.15 -21.30
CA LEU A 615 13.08 -25.95 -22.13
C LEU A 615 11.76 -25.20 -22.34
N LEU A 616 11.45 -24.88 -23.61
CA LEU A 616 10.17 -24.29 -23.97
C LEU A 616 9.10 -25.37 -24.12
N LEU A 617 7.88 -25.08 -23.67
CA LEU A 617 6.74 -25.98 -23.69
C LEU A 617 5.53 -25.32 -24.37
N THR A 618 4.64 -26.06 -25.01
CA THR A 618 3.26 -25.64 -25.30
C THR A 618 2.30 -26.59 -24.63
N SER A 619 1.09 -26.13 -24.28
CA SER A 619 0.08 -27.00 -23.70
C SER A 619 -1.30 -26.73 -24.29
N ASP A 620 -1.97 -27.81 -24.69
CA ASP A 620 -3.25 -27.81 -25.38
C ASP A 620 -4.05 -29.07 -25.04
N ASN A 621 -5.36 -29.03 -25.23
CA ASN A 621 -6.21 -30.21 -25.06
C ASN A 621 -5.93 -31.27 -26.14
N GLU A 622 -6.39 -32.51 -25.88
CA GLU A 622 -6.17 -33.67 -26.76
C GLU A 622 -6.55 -33.44 -28.24
N LYS A 623 -7.57 -32.60 -28.52
CA LYS A 623 -8.11 -32.40 -29.87
C LYS A 623 -7.36 -31.33 -30.66
N GLU A 624 -6.86 -30.29 -29.97
CA GLU A 624 -6.28 -29.10 -30.61
C GLU A 624 -4.74 -29.05 -30.54
N ILE A 625 -4.12 -30.12 -30.03
CA ILE A 625 -2.68 -30.19 -29.75
C ILE A 625 -1.76 -29.89 -30.94
N GLN A 626 -2.17 -30.26 -32.15
CA GLN A 626 -1.39 -29.99 -33.36
C GLN A 626 -1.38 -28.50 -33.70
N LYS A 627 -2.50 -27.80 -33.50
CA LYS A 627 -2.68 -26.38 -33.83
C LYS A 627 -1.96 -25.46 -32.85
N GLY A 628 -1.95 -25.82 -31.56
CA GLY A 628 -1.25 -25.06 -30.52
C GLY A 628 0.26 -25.36 -30.41
N SER A 629 0.76 -26.39 -31.11
CA SER A 629 2.19 -26.73 -31.08
C SER A 629 3.06 -25.74 -31.86
N VAL A 630 4.29 -25.51 -31.40
CA VAL A 630 5.28 -24.68 -32.09
C VAL A 630 6.63 -25.38 -32.20
N LYS A 631 7.25 -25.30 -33.38
CA LYS A 631 8.57 -25.90 -33.62
C LYS A 631 9.62 -25.30 -32.66
N GLY A 632 10.34 -26.19 -31.97
CA GLY A 632 11.36 -25.84 -30.98
C GLY A 632 10.87 -25.86 -29.53
N ALA A 633 9.57 -26.02 -29.29
CA ALA A 633 9.01 -26.29 -27.97
C ALA A 633 8.61 -27.78 -27.84
N LEU A 634 8.60 -28.29 -26.61
CA LEU A 634 8.00 -29.57 -26.27
C LEU A 634 6.48 -29.42 -26.22
N THR A 635 5.76 -30.23 -26.98
CA THR A 635 4.31 -30.27 -26.92
C THR A 635 3.88 -31.08 -25.70
N THR A 636 2.99 -30.52 -24.91
CA THR A 636 2.40 -31.11 -23.70
C THR A 636 0.87 -31.07 -23.81
N VAL A 637 0.17 -31.85 -22.99
CA VAL A 637 -1.27 -32.05 -23.11
C VAL A 637 -2.01 -31.67 -21.83
N ASN A 638 -3.21 -31.13 -21.99
CA ASN A 638 -4.19 -30.92 -20.92
C ASN A 638 -5.34 -31.94 -21.05
N MET A 639 -5.69 -32.60 -19.95
CA MET A 639 -6.74 -33.64 -19.94
C MET A 639 -7.33 -33.86 -18.54
N ASN A 640 -8.50 -34.49 -18.48
CA ASN A 640 -9.16 -34.92 -17.24
C ASN A 640 -9.29 -36.45 -17.09
N SER A 641 -8.88 -37.22 -18.10
CA SER A 641 -8.99 -38.68 -18.10
C SER A 641 -7.96 -39.29 -19.05
N PHE A 642 -7.53 -40.51 -18.76
CA PHE A 642 -6.54 -41.22 -19.57
C PHE A 642 -7.22 -42.02 -20.68
N LYS A 643 -6.76 -41.84 -21.93
CA LYS A 643 -7.15 -42.66 -23.09
C LYS A 643 -5.92 -43.30 -23.71
N GLU A 644 -5.83 -44.63 -23.65
CA GLU A 644 -4.67 -45.36 -24.15
C GLU A 644 -4.37 -45.07 -25.63
N SER A 645 -5.41 -45.04 -26.47
CA SER A 645 -5.29 -44.72 -27.90
C SER A 645 -4.66 -43.35 -28.16
N PHE A 646 -4.96 -42.35 -27.32
CA PHE A 646 -4.35 -41.03 -27.41
C PHE A 646 -2.86 -41.10 -27.11
N PHE A 647 -2.43 -41.80 -26.05
CA PHE A 647 -1.00 -41.89 -25.73
C PHE A 647 -0.20 -42.66 -26.78
N ILE A 648 -0.78 -43.70 -27.38
CA ILE A 648 -0.15 -44.42 -28.51
C ILE A 648 0.08 -43.45 -29.67
N TRP A 649 -0.95 -42.72 -30.07
CA TRP A 649 -0.85 -41.71 -31.13
C TRP A 649 0.12 -40.58 -30.77
N PHE A 650 0.09 -40.08 -29.53
CA PHE A 650 0.92 -38.96 -29.10
C PHE A 650 2.41 -39.32 -29.06
N ARG A 651 2.75 -40.57 -28.68
CA ARG A 651 4.13 -41.10 -28.81
C ARG A 651 4.60 -41.14 -30.25
N GLN A 652 3.71 -41.47 -31.19
CA GLN A 652 4.04 -41.45 -32.62
C GLN A 652 4.24 -40.01 -33.12
N MET A 653 3.38 -39.07 -32.71
CA MET A 653 3.46 -37.66 -33.07
C MET A 653 4.76 -37.01 -32.57
N GLN A 654 5.15 -37.30 -31.33
CA GLN A 654 6.31 -36.68 -30.68
C GLN A 654 7.44 -37.69 -30.38
N LYS A 655 7.80 -38.46 -31.41
CA LYS A 655 8.80 -39.55 -31.34
C LYS A 655 10.07 -39.14 -30.59
N ASN A 656 10.54 -40.01 -29.69
CA ASN A 656 11.73 -39.84 -28.86
C ASN A 656 11.71 -38.65 -27.86
N LYS A 657 10.55 -38.06 -27.58
CA LYS A 657 10.39 -37.04 -26.52
C LYS A 657 9.50 -37.55 -25.38
N PRO A 658 9.65 -37.04 -24.15
CA PRO A 658 8.79 -37.42 -23.04
C PRO A 658 7.35 -36.90 -23.22
N ILE A 659 6.43 -37.58 -22.54
CA ILE A 659 5.04 -37.15 -22.39
C ILE A 659 4.92 -36.39 -21.08
N LEU A 660 4.33 -35.21 -21.13
CA LEU A 660 3.97 -34.43 -19.94
C LEU A 660 2.51 -34.01 -20.07
N ILE A 661 1.73 -34.32 -19.04
CA ILE A 661 0.41 -33.75 -18.84
C ILE A 661 0.63 -32.47 -18.04
N MET A 662 0.48 -31.31 -18.67
CA MET A 662 0.76 -30.02 -18.03
C MET A 662 -0.38 -29.64 -17.08
N GLU A 663 -1.62 -29.86 -17.51
CA GLU A 663 -2.80 -29.74 -16.67
C GLU A 663 -3.54 -31.06 -16.66
N TYR A 664 -3.46 -31.73 -15.51
CA TYR A 664 -4.38 -32.80 -15.20
C TYR A 664 -5.50 -32.22 -14.36
N TRP A 665 -6.66 -31.97 -14.97
CA TRP A 665 -7.78 -31.36 -14.28
C TRP A 665 -8.36 -32.36 -13.28
N ILE A 666 -8.03 -32.16 -12.00
CA ILE A 666 -8.45 -32.98 -10.85
C ILE A 666 -9.69 -32.42 -10.13
N GLY A 667 -10.25 -31.32 -10.66
CA GLY A 667 -11.40 -30.54 -10.17
C GLY A 667 -11.92 -29.65 -11.30
N TRP A 668 -13.01 -28.90 -11.07
CA TRP A 668 -13.54 -27.92 -12.03
C TRP A 668 -14.01 -26.65 -11.32
N PHE A 669 -14.07 -25.53 -12.03
CA PHE A 669 -14.55 -24.25 -11.51
C PHE A 669 -16.09 -24.14 -11.59
N ASP A 670 -16.67 -23.27 -10.77
CA ASP A 670 -18.12 -23.03 -10.77
C ASP A 670 -18.54 -21.80 -11.58
N SER A 671 -19.83 -21.74 -11.89
CA SER A 671 -20.47 -20.54 -12.42
C SER A 671 -21.62 -20.12 -11.52
N TRP A 672 -21.79 -18.82 -11.31
CA TRP A 672 -22.91 -18.26 -10.56
C TRP A 672 -24.25 -18.81 -11.05
N GLY A 673 -25.13 -19.19 -10.11
CA GLY A 673 -26.46 -19.75 -10.41
C GLY A 673 -26.49 -21.22 -10.82
N LYS A 674 -25.33 -21.86 -11.06
CA LYS A 674 -25.25 -23.32 -11.25
C LYS A 674 -25.01 -24.00 -9.91
N LYS A 675 -25.43 -25.27 -9.80
CA LYS A 675 -25.03 -26.10 -8.65
C LYS A 675 -23.50 -26.21 -8.66
N HIS A 676 -22.89 -26.07 -7.49
CA HIS A 676 -21.49 -26.42 -7.28
C HIS A 676 -21.23 -27.80 -7.90
N HIS A 677 -20.14 -27.96 -8.65
CA HIS A 677 -19.80 -29.22 -9.32
C HIS A 677 -19.47 -30.33 -8.31
N PHE A 678 -20.49 -30.91 -7.66
CA PHE A 678 -20.39 -32.15 -6.90
C PHE A 678 -20.74 -33.33 -7.80
N LYS A 679 -19.81 -34.24 -8.02
CA LYS A 679 -20.11 -35.62 -8.41
C LYS A 679 -19.56 -36.53 -7.31
N THR A 680 -20.41 -37.04 -6.41
CA THR A 680 -20.16 -38.09 -5.39
C THR A 680 -18.86 -38.04 -4.54
N VAL A 681 -18.82 -38.77 -3.42
CA VAL A 681 -17.71 -38.77 -2.44
C VAL A 681 -16.35 -39.20 -3.05
N ASN A 682 -16.35 -39.73 -4.27
CA ASN A 682 -15.17 -40.15 -5.01
C ASN A 682 -14.67 -39.15 -6.07
N ASP A 683 -15.33 -38.00 -6.30
CA ASP A 683 -14.96 -37.09 -7.39
C ASP A 683 -14.77 -35.60 -6.95
N TYR A 684 -13.52 -35.12 -7.07
CA TYR A 684 -13.11 -33.82 -7.67
C TYR A 684 -13.26 -32.47 -6.90
N ASP A 685 -12.35 -32.21 -5.94
CA ASP A 685 -11.90 -30.87 -5.50
C ASP A 685 -10.35 -30.77 -5.43
N ALA A 686 -9.76 -29.58 -5.33
CA ALA A 686 -8.32 -29.37 -5.28
C ALA A 686 -7.61 -30.17 -4.16
N VAL A 687 -6.29 -30.39 -4.30
CA VAL A 687 -5.50 -31.15 -3.32
C VAL A 687 -5.52 -30.48 -1.94
N LEU A 688 -5.54 -29.16 -1.91
CA LEU A 688 -5.77 -28.35 -0.71
C LEU A 688 -7.06 -27.56 -0.92
N THR A 689 -7.81 -27.33 0.16
CA THR A 689 -8.98 -26.43 0.10
C THR A 689 -8.56 -24.98 -0.18
N GLU A 690 -9.52 -24.09 -0.45
CA GLU A 690 -9.26 -22.65 -0.60
C GLU A 690 -8.49 -22.05 0.59
N ALA A 691 -8.83 -22.46 1.81
CA ALA A 691 -8.15 -22.02 3.03
C ALA A 691 -6.79 -22.71 3.27
N GLY A 692 -6.39 -23.63 2.38
CA GLY A 692 -5.14 -24.38 2.44
C GLY A 692 -5.17 -25.59 3.37
N ASP A 693 -6.35 -26.12 3.71
CA ASP A 693 -6.47 -27.29 4.58
C ASP A 693 -6.28 -28.61 3.80
N TYR A 694 -5.81 -29.66 4.46
CA TYR A 694 -5.58 -30.96 3.83
C TYR A 694 -6.92 -31.64 3.48
N THR A 695 -6.95 -32.31 2.33
CA THR A 695 -8.09 -33.11 1.88
C THR A 695 -7.76 -34.61 1.91
N GLU A 696 -8.75 -35.48 1.75
CA GLU A 696 -8.49 -36.92 1.57
C GLU A 696 -7.60 -37.20 0.34
N LYS A 697 -7.76 -36.41 -0.72
CA LYS A 697 -6.95 -36.47 -1.95
C LYS A 697 -5.48 -36.16 -1.65
N TYR A 698 -5.19 -35.19 -0.77
CA TYR A 698 -3.83 -34.91 -0.33
C TYR A 698 -3.16 -36.16 0.27
N PHE A 699 -3.85 -36.88 1.15
CA PHE A 699 -3.29 -38.06 1.79
C PHE A 699 -3.14 -39.25 0.81
N LYS A 700 -4.08 -39.43 -0.12
CA LYS A 700 -3.98 -40.43 -1.20
C LYS A 700 -2.76 -40.15 -2.11
N LEU A 701 -2.58 -38.90 -2.54
CA LEU A 701 -1.41 -38.51 -3.34
C LEU A 701 -0.11 -38.62 -2.54
N ARG A 702 -0.10 -38.22 -1.28
CA ARG A 702 1.08 -38.36 -0.42
C ARG A 702 1.50 -39.82 -0.26
N LYS A 703 0.54 -40.75 -0.12
CA LYS A 703 0.82 -42.19 -0.07
C LYS A 703 1.44 -42.68 -1.37
N LEU A 704 0.91 -42.26 -2.52
CA LEU A 704 1.46 -42.57 -3.84
C LEU A 704 2.88 -42.01 -4.03
N PHE A 705 3.12 -40.75 -3.70
CA PHE A 705 4.45 -40.16 -3.82
C PHE A 705 5.44 -40.76 -2.83
N ALA A 706 5.00 -41.17 -1.63
CA ALA A 706 5.83 -41.90 -0.68
C ALA A 706 6.28 -43.26 -1.24
N SER A 707 5.44 -43.97 -2.00
CA SER A 707 5.83 -45.24 -2.63
C SER A 707 6.80 -45.08 -3.80
N LEU A 708 6.84 -43.90 -4.42
CA LEU A 708 7.73 -43.57 -5.54
C LEU A 708 9.04 -42.90 -5.11
N SER A 709 9.12 -42.42 -3.86
CA SER A 709 10.26 -41.67 -3.34
C SER A 709 11.27 -42.60 -2.67
N ALA A 710 12.54 -42.49 -3.05
CA ALA A 710 13.65 -43.19 -2.39
C ALA A 710 13.96 -42.63 -0.97
N LYS A 711 13.40 -41.46 -0.62
CA LYS A 711 13.56 -40.82 0.70
C LYS A 711 12.22 -40.59 1.37
N PRO A 712 12.14 -40.65 2.72
CA PRO A 712 10.93 -40.27 3.44
C PRO A 712 10.47 -38.85 3.07
N LEU A 713 9.15 -38.68 2.90
CA LEU A 713 8.56 -37.37 2.63
C LEU A 713 8.66 -36.46 3.87
N PRO A 714 8.80 -35.14 3.70
CA PRO A 714 8.85 -34.19 4.82
C PRO A 714 7.64 -34.28 5.75
N LEU A 715 7.79 -33.85 7.00
CA LEU A 715 6.69 -33.74 7.96
C LEU A 715 5.61 -32.77 7.47
N LEU A 716 4.38 -32.99 7.93
CA LEU A 716 3.25 -32.13 7.59
C LEU A 716 3.34 -30.79 8.36
N PRO A 717 3.21 -29.65 7.66
CA PRO A 717 3.00 -28.36 8.33
C PRO A 717 1.76 -28.37 9.23
N GLN A 718 1.79 -27.53 10.27
CA GLN A 718 0.67 -27.36 11.20
C GLN A 718 -0.56 -26.76 10.51
N HIS A 719 -1.75 -27.12 10.98
CA HIS A 719 -2.99 -26.50 10.53
C HIS A 719 -3.10 -25.03 10.96
N THR A 720 -3.61 -24.20 10.06
CA THR A 720 -4.04 -22.84 10.40
C THR A 720 -5.33 -22.91 11.22
N LEU A 721 -5.33 -22.33 12.41
CA LEU A 721 -6.51 -22.27 13.28
C LEU A 721 -7.61 -21.40 12.65
N LYS A 722 -8.86 -21.85 12.78
CA LYS A 722 -10.06 -21.11 12.35
C LYS A 722 -10.95 -20.87 13.56
N THR A 723 -11.67 -19.74 13.57
CA THR A 723 -12.59 -19.38 14.66
C THR A 723 -13.85 -18.72 14.11
N VAL A 724 -14.93 -18.80 14.88
CA VAL A 724 -16.18 -18.10 14.60
C VAL A 724 -16.17 -16.79 15.40
N TYR A 725 -16.30 -15.66 14.71
CA TYR A 725 -16.44 -14.35 15.36
C TYR A 725 -17.90 -14.07 15.74
N PRO A 726 -18.17 -13.31 16.82
CA PRO A 726 -19.53 -12.88 17.15
C PRO A 726 -20.19 -12.09 16.01
N SER A 727 -21.53 -12.15 15.96
CA SER A 727 -22.31 -11.38 14.98
C SER A 727 -22.04 -9.88 15.11
N VAL A 728 -21.81 -9.22 13.98
CA VAL A 728 -21.57 -7.77 13.89
C VAL A 728 -22.79 -7.10 13.30
N ARG A 729 -23.38 -6.13 14.01
CA ARG A 729 -24.42 -5.27 13.46
C ARG A 729 -23.78 -4.04 12.81
N PRO A 730 -23.89 -3.86 11.48
CA PRO A 730 -23.42 -2.63 10.85
C PRO A 730 -24.19 -1.44 11.43
N SER A 731 -23.47 -0.48 12.00
CA SER A 731 -24.06 0.70 12.65
C SER A 731 -24.29 1.87 11.69
N PHE A 732 -23.66 1.83 10.50
CA PHE A 732 -23.75 2.85 9.48
C PHE A 732 -23.75 2.19 8.10
N PHE A 733 -24.53 2.73 7.17
CA PHE A 733 -24.46 2.43 5.75
C PHE A 733 -24.48 3.74 4.98
N LEU A 734 -23.89 3.75 3.78
CA LEU A 734 -23.82 4.94 2.93
C LEU A 734 -24.55 4.62 1.62
N PRO A 735 -25.70 5.26 1.32
CA PRO A 735 -26.40 5.07 0.05
C PRO A 735 -25.55 5.50 -1.14
N LEU A 736 -25.69 4.82 -2.28
CA LEU A 736 -24.98 5.17 -3.52
C LEU A 736 -25.17 6.66 -3.87
N TRP A 737 -26.39 7.17 -3.77
CA TRP A 737 -26.74 8.56 -4.07
C TRP A 737 -26.04 9.59 -3.18
N GLU A 738 -25.67 9.21 -1.94
CA GLU A 738 -24.86 10.05 -1.07
C GLU A 738 -23.38 9.98 -1.45
N VAL A 739 -22.89 8.80 -1.87
CA VAL A 739 -21.50 8.60 -2.33
C VAL A 739 -21.21 9.46 -3.55
N LEU A 740 -22.14 9.58 -4.50
CA LEU A 740 -21.95 10.34 -5.75
C LEU A 740 -21.49 11.78 -5.50
N ARG A 741 -21.90 12.39 -4.37
CA ARG A 741 -21.53 13.77 -3.99
C ARG A 741 -20.05 13.93 -3.63
N TYR A 742 -19.36 12.81 -3.38
CA TYR A 742 -17.94 12.77 -2.99
C TYR A 742 -17.04 12.21 -4.10
N LEU A 743 -17.62 11.78 -5.23
CA LEU A 743 -16.86 11.31 -6.38
C LEU A 743 -16.36 12.49 -7.23
N ASN A 744 -15.41 12.21 -8.12
CA ASN A 744 -14.93 13.18 -9.10
C ASN A 744 -16.08 13.62 -10.03
N GLU A 745 -15.91 14.79 -10.67
CA GLU A 745 -16.87 15.30 -11.65
C GLU A 745 -17.22 14.26 -12.72
N PRO A 746 -18.51 14.10 -13.07
CA PRO A 746 -18.94 13.09 -14.04
C PRO A 746 -18.45 13.41 -15.45
N VAL A 747 -18.08 12.37 -16.20
CA VAL A 747 -17.72 12.48 -17.62
C VAL A 747 -18.99 12.71 -18.43
N LYS A 748 -19.07 13.85 -19.13
CA LYS A 748 -20.18 14.17 -20.04
C LYS A 748 -19.86 13.68 -21.45
N SER A 749 -20.80 12.98 -22.08
CA SER A 749 -20.69 12.49 -23.45
C SER A 749 -22.06 12.52 -24.14
N HIS A 750 -22.08 12.75 -25.45
CA HIS A 750 -23.30 12.68 -26.27
C HIS A 750 -23.73 11.24 -26.58
N ILE A 751 -22.81 10.28 -26.40
CA ILE A 751 -23.06 8.85 -26.60
C ILE A 751 -22.58 8.08 -25.36
N PRO A 752 -23.20 6.94 -25.01
CA PRO A 752 -22.67 6.08 -23.96
C PRO A 752 -21.23 5.63 -24.26
N VAL A 753 -20.34 5.73 -23.28
CA VAL A 753 -18.93 5.33 -23.38
C VAL A 753 -18.68 4.16 -22.43
N ASN A 754 -18.19 3.03 -22.94
CA ASN A 754 -17.86 1.86 -22.12
C ASN A 754 -16.73 2.16 -21.13
N MET A 755 -16.64 1.34 -20.08
CA MET A 755 -15.77 1.61 -18.93
C MET A 755 -14.29 1.74 -19.32
N GLU A 756 -13.82 0.95 -20.29
CA GLU A 756 -12.46 0.97 -20.79
C GLU A 756 -12.13 2.26 -21.52
N ASN A 757 -13.10 2.94 -22.14
CA ASN A 757 -12.90 4.18 -22.91
C ASN A 757 -13.17 5.45 -22.09
N LEU A 758 -13.43 5.33 -20.79
CA LEU A 758 -13.57 6.51 -19.94
C LEU A 758 -12.24 7.29 -19.86
N PRO A 759 -12.25 8.64 -19.94
CA PRO A 759 -11.05 9.47 -19.88
C PRO A 759 -10.52 9.62 -18.43
N ILE A 760 -10.26 8.49 -17.77
CA ILE A 760 -9.77 8.41 -16.40
C ILE A 760 -8.49 7.55 -16.36
N ASN A 761 -7.85 7.46 -15.18
CA ASN A 761 -6.66 6.62 -14.95
C ASN A 761 -5.55 6.84 -15.99
N ASN A 762 -5.24 8.11 -16.29
CA ASN A 762 -4.26 8.49 -17.32
C ASN A 762 -4.55 7.91 -18.72
N GLY A 763 -5.83 7.76 -19.06
CA GLY A 763 -6.26 7.30 -20.37
C GLY A 763 -6.39 5.79 -20.51
N SER A 764 -6.17 4.99 -19.45
CA SER A 764 -6.41 3.53 -19.49
C SER A 764 -7.86 3.13 -19.21
N GLY A 765 -8.72 4.09 -18.88
CA GLY A 765 -10.11 3.84 -18.49
C GLY A 765 -10.27 3.11 -17.16
N GLN A 766 -11.47 2.60 -16.94
CA GLN A 766 -11.85 1.82 -15.78
C GLN A 766 -11.82 0.32 -16.12
N SER A 767 -11.05 -0.46 -15.36
CA SER A 767 -10.91 -1.91 -15.62
C SER A 767 -11.90 -2.79 -14.88
N PHE A 768 -12.46 -2.33 -13.76
CA PHE A 768 -13.35 -3.13 -12.91
C PHE A 768 -14.33 -2.25 -12.12
N GLY A 769 -15.36 -2.88 -11.56
CA GLY A 769 -16.37 -2.24 -10.71
C GLY A 769 -17.63 -1.84 -11.47
N PHE A 770 -18.23 -0.71 -11.07
CA PHE A 770 -19.52 -0.24 -11.59
C PHE A 770 -19.37 1.08 -12.33
N VAL A 771 -20.22 1.32 -13.33
CA VAL A 771 -20.37 2.61 -14.02
C VAL A 771 -21.84 3.04 -13.98
N LEU A 772 -22.09 4.28 -13.57
CA LEU A 772 -23.42 4.89 -13.62
C LEU A 772 -23.55 5.71 -14.91
N TYR A 773 -24.52 5.35 -15.75
CA TYR A 773 -24.91 6.13 -16.92
C TYR A 773 -26.18 6.93 -16.60
N GLU A 774 -26.13 8.25 -16.77
CA GLU A 774 -27.23 9.16 -16.44
C GLU A 774 -27.62 10.00 -17.65
N THR A 775 -28.93 10.08 -17.93
CA THR A 775 -29.52 10.95 -18.96
C THR A 775 -30.94 11.38 -18.55
N SER A 776 -31.48 12.40 -19.21
CA SER A 776 -32.85 12.87 -19.00
C SER A 776 -33.75 12.47 -20.17
N ILE A 777 -34.99 12.06 -19.86
CA ILE A 777 -36.01 11.67 -20.84
C ILE A 777 -37.26 12.56 -20.71
N CYS A 778 -38.01 12.73 -21.79
CA CYS A 778 -39.21 13.59 -21.81
C CYS A 778 -40.54 12.80 -21.90
N SER A 779 -40.47 11.49 -22.10
CA SER A 779 -41.64 10.59 -22.18
C SER A 779 -41.25 9.17 -21.73
N GLY A 780 -42.25 8.35 -21.40
CA GLY A 780 -42.06 6.91 -21.22
C GLY A 780 -41.86 6.17 -22.54
N GLY A 781 -41.78 4.83 -22.48
CA GLY A 781 -41.62 3.97 -23.64
C GLY A 781 -40.72 2.75 -23.39
N HIS A 782 -40.28 2.09 -24.45
CA HIS A 782 -39.40 0.91 -24.34
C HIS A 782 -37.93 1.34 -24.32
N LEU A 783 -37.25 1.09 -23.20
CA LEU A 783 -35.80 1.18 -23.09
C LEU A 783 -35.18 -0.13 -23.57
N GLN A 784 -34.40 -0.05 -24.65
CA GLN A 784 -33.59 -1.15 -25.15
C GLN A 784 -32.11 -0.82 -24.99
N ALA A 785 -31.34 -1.72 -24.39
CA ALA A 785 -29.89 -1.56 -24.31
C ALA A 785 -29.16 -2.90 -24.35
N ARG A 786 -27.96 -2.88 -24.93
CA ARG A 786 -27.01 -3.98 -24.81
C ARG A 786 -26.15 -3.75 -23.57
N VAL A 787 -26.48 -4.44 -22.48
CA VAL A 787 -25.77 -4.34 -21.20
C VAL A 787 -24.81 -5.51 -21.06
N HIS A 788 -23.57 -5.21 -20.69
CA HIS A 788 -22.51 -6.17 -20.37
C HIS A 788 -22.07 -5.94 -18.92
N ASP A 789 -22.48 -6.75 -17.93
CA ASP A 789 -23.35 -7.95 -18.01
C ASP A 789 -24.70 -7.78 -17.30
N PHE A 790 -24.78 -6.86 -16.33
CA PHE A 790 -25.98 -6.60 -15.54
C PHE A 790 -26.08 -5.10 -15.19
N GLY A 791 -27.25 -4.51 -15.43
CA GLY A 791 -27.53 -3.11 -15.18
C GLY A 791 -28.83 -2.94 -14.42
N GLN A 792 -28.81 -2.15 -13.36
CA GLN A 792 -30.01 -1.71 -12.66
C GLN A 792 -30.47 -0.39 -13.26
N VAL A 793 -31.76 -0.31 -13.60
CA VAL A 793 -32.37 0.88 -14.19
C VAL A 793 -33.14 1.62 -13.11
N PHE A 794 -32.80 2.90 -12.96
CA PHE A 794 -33.46 3.81 -12.03
C PHE A 794 -34.15 4.90 -12.82
N LEU A 795 -35.34 5.27 -12.35
CA LEU A 795 -36.04 6.46 -12.78
C LEU A 795 -36.03 7.42 -11.59
N ASN A 796 -35.30 8.53 -11.73
CA ASN A 796 -34.87 9.36 -10.60
C ASN A 796 -34.09 8.50 -9.57
N ASP A 797 -34.66 8.27 -8.40
CA ASP A 797 -34.08 7.45 -7.32
C ASP A 797 -34.78 6.09 -7.14
N THR A 798 -35.82 5.81 -7.94
CA THR A 798 -36.66 4.62 -7.81
C THR A 798 -36.20 3.53 -8.77
N VAL A 799 -36.01 2.31 -8.25
CA VAL A 799 -35.66 1.14 -9.05
C VAL A 799 -36.84 0.77 -9.95
N LEU A 800 -36.61 0.76 -11.26
CA LEU A 800 -37.60 0.37 -12.25
C LEU A 800 -37.45 -1.10 -12.66
N GLY A 801 -36.22 -1.59 -12.74
CA GLY A 801 -35.94 -2.99 -13.05
C GLY A 801 -34.48 -3.23 -13.41
N VAL A 802 -34.23 -4.34 -14.13
CA VAL A 802 -32.89 -4.79 -14.47
C VAL A 802 -32.78 -5.14 -15.95
N LEU A 803 -31.62 -4.83 -16.53
CA LEU A 803 -31.23 -5.22 -17.87
C LEU A 803 -30.02 -6.15 -17.78
N ASN A 804 -30.02 -7.24 -18.55
CA ASN A 804 -28.94 -8.22 -18.63
C ASN A 804 -28.98 -8.95 -19.97
N GLU A 805 -28.16 -9.99 -20.13
CA GLU A 805 -28.12 -10.75 -21.39
C GLU A 805 -29.47 -11.39 -21.80
N ASN A 806 -30.30 -11.76 -20.83
CA ASN A 806 -31.62 -12.36 -21.05
C ASN A 806 -32.75 -11.32 -21.14
N VAL A 807 -32.60 -10.19 -20.46
CA VAL A 807 -33.60 -9.11 -20.39
C VAL A 807 -32.99 -7.86 -21.02
N LYS A 808 -33.26 -7.64 -22.30
CA LYS A 808 -32.68 -6.53 -23.10
C LYS A 808 -33.58 -5.31 -23.22
N GLU A 809 -34.82 -5.45 -22.75
CA GLU A 809 -35.84 -4.43 -22.87
C GLU A 809 -36.56 -4.23 -21.54
N LEU A 810 -36.86 -2.98 -21.23
CA LEU A 810 -37.57 -2.57 -20.04
C LEU A 810 -38.58 -1.48 -20.41
N TYR A 811 -39.80 -1.60 -19.91
CA TYR A 811 -40.81 -0.56 -20.09
C TYR A 811 -40.61 0.57 -19.07
N ILE A 812 -40.41 1.79 -19.57
CA ILE A 812 -40.43 3.03 -18.80
C ILE A 812 -41.88 3.53 -18.79
N PRO A 813 -42.49 3.73 -17.60
CA PRO A 813 -43.85 4.23 -17.47
C PRO A 813 -44.05 5.53 -18.25
N GLU A 814 -45.13 5.61 -19.01
CA GLU A 814 -45.57 6.87 -19.61
C GLU A 814 -45.96 7.87 -18.52
N PHE A 815 -45.42 9.09 -18.58
CA PHE A 815 -45.81 10.21 -17.70
C PHE A 815 -46.96 11.04 -18.30
N THR A 816 -47.69 10.46 -19.25
CA THR A 816 -48.85 11.06 -19.92
C THR A 816 -50.12 10.70 -19.15
N GLY A 817 -50.94 11.69 -18.84
CA GLY A 817 -52.30 11.47 -18.37
C GLY A 817 -53.28 11.63 -19.54
N THR A 818 -54.50 11.10 -19.39
CA THR A 818 -55.61 11.41 -20.30
C THR A 818 -56.70 12.16 -19.54
N LEU A 819 -57.06 13.36 -20.00
CA LEU A 819 -58.22 14.10 -19.53
C LEU A 819 -59.41 13.79 -20.43
N LYS A 820 -60.47 13.19 -19.88
CA LYS A 820 -61.68 12.88 -20.64
C LYS A 820 -62.67 14.05 -20.56
N ALA A 821 -62.93 14.69 -21.69
CA ALA A 821 -63.89 15.78 -21.81
C ALA A 821 -65.22 15.29 -22.41
N ASP A 822 -66.31 15.94 -22.03
CA ASP A 822 -67.67 15.65 -22.48
C ASP A 822 -67.85 15.92 -23.98
N SER A 823 -69.00 15.56 -24.55
CA SER A 823 -69.32 15.77 -25.98
C SER A 823 -69.27 17.24 -26.43
N SER A 824 -69.31 18.17 -25.48
CA SER A 824 -69.15 19.61 -25.69
C SER A 824 -68.16 20.18 -24.66
N PRO A 825 -66.84 20.17 -24.92
CA PRO A 825 -65.84 20.62 -23.97
C PRO A 825 -66.07 22.07 -23.50
N ARG A 826 -65.85 22.31 -22.21
CA ARG A 826 -66.00 23.61 -21.54
C ARG A 826 -64.70 24.01 -20.86
N ASP A 827 -64.59 25.29 -20.55
CA ASP A 827 -63.50 25.82 -19.74
C ASP A 827 -63.43 25.14 -18.38
N THR A 828 -62.22 24.95 -17.86
CA THR A 828 -61.97 24.38 -16.54
C THR A 828 -60.66 24.92 -15.94
N PHE A 829 -60.35 24.55 -14.71
CA PHE A 829 -59.09 24.85 -14.05
C PHE A 829 -58.45 23.57 -13.53
N LEU A 830 -57.16 23.37 -13.79
CA LEU A 830 -56.40 22.22 -13.31
C LEU A 830 -55.79 22.52 -11.94
N ARG A 831 -56.04 21.63 -10.98
CA ARG A 831 -55.46 21.63 -9.64
C ARG A 831 -54.51 20.44 -9.49
N LEU A 832 -53.32 20.70 -8.98
CA LEU A 832 -52.22 19.74 -8.91
C LEU A 832 -51.76 19.46 -7.46
N PRO A 833 -52.60 18.86 -6.60
CA PRO A 833 -52.21 18.57 -5.22
C PRO A 833 -51.14 17.47 -5.16
N GLY A 834 -50.13 17.67 -4.31
CA GLY A 834 -48.99 16.76 -4.18
C GLY A 834 -47.89 16.96 -5.23
N TRP A 835 -48.13 17.81 -6.23
CA TRP A 835 -47.11 18.30 -7.17
C TRP A 835 -46.49 19.60 -6.63
N VAL A 836 -45.24 19.89 -6.98
CA VAL A 836 -44.48 20.99 -6.35
C VAL A 836 -44.22 22.13 -7.32
N SER A 837 -43.53 21.91 -8.44
CA SER A 837 -43.27 22.99 -9.40
C SER A 837 -42.95 22.48 -10.80
N GLY A 838 -43.62 23.03 -11.81
CA GLY A 838 -43.49 22.51 -13.16
C GLY A 838 -44.25 23.27 -14.24
N PHE A 839 -44.43 22.62 -15.38
CA PHE A 839 -45.29 23.06 -16.48
C PHE A 839 -46.32 21.99 -16.83
N VAL A 840 -47.48 22.41 -17.33
CA VAL A 840 -48.52 21.52 -17.87
C VAL A 840 -48.69 21.79 -19.36
N PHE A 841 -48.83 20.73 -20.16
CA PHE A 841 -49.19 20.80 -21.57
C PHE A 841 -50.49 20.03 -21.81
N ILE A 842 -51.37 20.58 -22.65
CA ILE A 842 -52.62 19.94 -23.08
C ILE A 842 -52.64 19.86 -24.61
N ASN A 843 -52.77 18.66 -25.16
CA ASN A 843 -52.78 18.41 -26.61
C ASN A 843 -51.65 19.16 -27.35
N GLY A 844 -50.42 19.07 -26.83
CA GLY A 844 -49.24 19.76 -27.36
C GLY A 844 -49.14 21.27 -27.08
N ARG A 845 -50.09 21.89 -26.37
CA ARG A 845 -50.08 23.33 -26.05
C ARG A 845 -49.66 23.57 -24.60
N ASN A 846 -48.71 24.49 -24.38
CA ASN A 846 -48.23 24.84 -23.04
C ASN A 846 -49.29 25.66 -22.29
N LEU A 847 -49.82 25.10 -21.21
CA LEU A 847 -50.84 25.72 -20.36
C LEU A 847 -50.24 26.73 -19.39
N GLY A 848 -48.97 26.56 -19.03
CA GLY A 848 -48.26 27.44 -18.10
C GLY A 848 -47.62 26.71 -16.94
N ARG A 849 -47.07 27.52 -16.01
CA ARG A 849 -46.31 27.04 -14.85
C ARG A 849 -47.22 26.88 -13.64
N TYR A 850 -47.01 25.82 -12.86
CA TYR A 850 -47.56 25.71 -11.52
C TYR A 850 -46.44 25.74 -10.47
N TRP A 851 -46.76 26.25 -9.28
CA TRP A 851 -45.89 26.16 -8.12
C TRP A 851 -46.73 26.15 -6.84
N ASN A 852 -46.57 25.12 -6.01
CA ASN A 852 -47.36 24.93 -4.79
C ASN A 852 -47.16 26.00 -3.70
N ILE A 853 -46.21 26.93 -3.86
CA ILE A 853 -46.04 28.06 -2.93
C ILE A 853 -47.15 29.12 -3.09
N GLY A 854 -47.93 29.06 -4.17
CA GLY A 854 -49.01 30.00 -4.44
C GLY A 854 -48.53 31.39 -4.92
N PRO A 855 -49.43 32.40 -4.93
CA PRO A 855 -50.82 32.32 -4.49
C PRO A 855 -51.68 31.49 -5.47
N GLN A 856 -51.27 31.38 -6.74
CA GLN A 856 -51.98 30.61 -7.76
C GLN A 856 -51.89 29.10 -7.52
N GLU A 857 -53.02 28.48 -7.16
CA GLU A 857 -53.13 27.03 -6.92
C GLU A 857 -53.70 26.26 -8.12
N THR A 858 -54.33 26.95 -9.08
CA THR A 858 -54.96 26.35 -10.26
C THR A 858 -54.55 26.99 -11.58
N LEU A 859 -54.45 26.19 -12.63
CA LEU A 859 -54.15 26.63 -14.01
C LEU A 859 -55.42 26.67 -14.85
N TYR A 860 -55.74 27.82 -15.44
CA TYR A 860 -56.88 27.95 -16.37
C TYR A 860 -56.65 27.15 -17.65
N LEU A 861 -57.62 26.29 -17.99
CA LEU A 861 -57.65 25.47 -19.20
C LEU A 861 -58.86 25.85 -20.07
N PRO A 862 -58.61 26.54 -21.20
CA PRO A 862 -59.66 26.87 -22.16
C PRO A 862 -60.28 25.59 -22.75
N GLY A 863 -61.61 25.51 -22.76
CA GLY A 863 -62.35 24.39 -23.34
C GLY A 863 -62.10 24.23 -24.83
N VAL A 864 -61.76 25.31 -25.52
CA VAL A 864 -61.35 25.31 -26.95
C VAL A 864 -60.03 24.58 -27.21
N TRP A 865 -59.24 24.26 -26.18
CA TRP A 865 -58.02 23.44 -26.31
C TRP A 865 -58.31 21.94 -26.13
N LEU A 866 -59.56 21.58 -25.84
CA LEU A 866 -60.01 20.20 -25.63
C LEU A 866 -60.82 19.70 -26.83
N HIS A 867 -60.69 18.41 -27.10
CA HIS A 867 -61.50 17.62 -28.02
C HIS A 867 -62.53 16.79 -27.23
N PRO A 868 -63.71 16.51 -27.80
CA PRO A 868 -64.64 15.53 -27.22
C PRO A 868 -63.95 14.18 -26.99
N GLY A 869 -64.09 13.62 -25.80
CA GLY A 869 -63.41 12.36 -25.42
C GLY A 869 -62.02 12.59 -24.84
N ASN A 870 -61.03 11.83 -25.30
CA ASN A 870 -59.70 11.78 -24.68
C ASN A 870 -58.80 12.95 -25.11
N ASN A 871 -58.19 13.62 -24.14
CA ASN A 871 -57.22 14.70 -24.33
C ASN A 871 -55.90 14.34 -23.65
N GLU A 872 -54.80 14.60 -24.32
CA GLU A 872 -53.46 14.36 -23.79
C GLU A 872 -53.07 15.44 -22.77
N ILE A 873 -52.61 15.03 -21.60
CA ILE A 873 -51.99 15.92 -20.62
C ILE A 873 -50.56 15.46 -20.30
N ILE A 874 -49.58 16.36 -20.44
CA ILE A 874 -48.17 16.10 -20.15
C ILE A 874 -47.70 17.05 -19.06
N LEU A 875 -47.05 16.52 -18.02
CA LEU A 875 -46.50 17.31 -16.92
C LEU A 875 -44.98 17.24 -16.92
N PHE A 876 -44.37 18.42 -16.81
CA PHE A 876 -42.95 18.56 -16.51
C PHE A 876 -42.80 19.01 -15.06
N GLU A 877 -42.56 18.07 -14.13
CA GLU A 877 -42.34 18.32 -12.69
C GLU A 877 -40.84 18.37 -12.38
N LYS A 878 -40.41 19.34 -11.56
CA LYS A 878 -38.98 19.58 -11.27
C LYS A 878 -38.52 19.03 -9.92
N ILE A 879 -39.43 18.76 -8.98
CA ILE A 879 -39.10 18.53 -7.56
C ILE A 879 -39.75 17.27 -7.01
N THR A 880 -41.09 17.13 -7.05
CA THR A 880 -41.77 15.96 -6.48
C THR A 880 -43.07 15.68 -7.23
N SER A 881 -43.23 14.44 -7.70
CA SER A 881 -44.41 14.00 -8.45
C SER A 881 -45.61 13.73 -7.53
N GLY A 882 -46.77 14.30 -7.88
CA GLY A 882 -48.06 13.88 -7.33
C GLY A 882 -48.63 12.65 -8.07
N SER A 883 -49.76 12.12 -7.60
CA SER A 883 -50.39 10.94 -8.20
C SER A 883 -51.60 11.25 -9.10
N HIS A 884 -52.24 12.42 -8.93
CA HIS A 884 -53.47 12.79 -9.63
C HIS A 884 -53.50 14.29 -9.97
N ILE A 885 -54.31 14.65 -10.96
CA ILE A 885 -54.65 16.03 -11.34
C ILE A 885 -56.17 16.13 -11.35
N TYR A 886 -56.70 17.21 -10.81
CA TYR A 886 -58.14 17.42 -10.69
C TYR A 886 -58.55 18.62 -11.53
N SER A 887 -59.71 18.53 -12.19
CA SER A 887 -60.38 19.68 -12.77
C SER A 887 -61.34 20.31 -11.77
N THR A 888 -61.53 21.62 -11.85
CA THR A 888 -62.52 22.39 -11.08
C THR A 888 -63.10 23.50 -11.95
N ASP A 889 -64.30 23.95 -11.62
CA ASP A 889 -65.06 24.99 -12.32
C ASP A 889 -64.86 26.40 -11.75
N PHE A 890 -64.04 26.55 -10.70
CA PHE A 890 -63.66 27.86 -10.14
C PHE A 890 -62.15 27.98 -9.92
N PRO A 891 -61.55 29.16 -10.17
CA PRO A 891 -60.13 29.38 -9.95
C PRO A 891 -59.79 29.52 -8.46
N LYS A 892 -58.58 29.08 -8.09
CA LYS A 892 -57.88 29.50 -6.87
C LYS A 892 -56.58 30.20 -7.24
N LEU A 893 -56.51 31.49 -6.94
CA LEU A 893 -55.46 32.42 -7.37
C LEU A 893 -54.65 32.99 -6.22
#